data_AF-A0A0M0EEU2-F1
#
_entry.id   AF-A0A0M0EEU2-F1
#
_cell.length_a   1.000
_cell.length_b   1.000
_cell.length_c   1.000
_cell.angle_alpha   90.00
_cell.angle_beta   90.00
_cell.angle_gamma   90.00
#
_symmetry.space_group_name_H-M   'P 1'
#
loop_
_entity.id
_entity.type
_entity.pdbx_description
1 polymer ?
#
loop_
_entity_poly.entity_id
_entity_poly.type
_entity_poly.pdbx_seq_one_letter_code
_entity_poly.pdbx_strand_id
1 'polypeptide(L)'
;MDLVTSSLTVGAMKNISHELNETEKQAITSFVNGIKKNLKKIPKFSQYFTGDGIDRYISYNYEKFSTTKTLLNRNTPVKISDCFVSQNFNYKNERGEQEEIDLNVFLKDTISEYPKNIINGMAGSGKTILLKYIFNESISKGYAKLPIFFEFREINYSREGKSIVKSVVDHVKNSFPSFDDELFHYGMKHGHFYLLLDGFDEISPHMRGIISKEILDLSSNYPISPILVTSRPSQDFISWYGFRQINISKFTREQTVEFIYKTSFDKEKKKEFINDINNLYSTEHNGQSFYADNKEFLSNPLLTSMMLLVFDKKNRIPHNKAVYYSKCYDVLTEEHDSTKGSFIRELYCGLKIEDLTKIFMYFCVLTYNKNIFLFIKNDLIEFINQSISKLRDEDAKKIVDRASDIIRDFCESISIMQNDGIYFEFIHRSFQEYFFAKFAFNNQVIPMERILCSILDRADVSNILSLVDSMGHGEYEKGFIMPILKKTLGKFNEKRSEKKYIVSMFFTRVLSSFGHSPYLYFSDESVPDYYNDVFFEKEEKCNPIEGFYIEVLLKHASIYYKQAYNVSEPKINRCMEKMTKYNFNIKTGDSKSISLLTEFQIINSGIYDVCIALMDVLNYMNNNIEKMNNKFEDNWISEF
;
A
#
# COMPACT_ATOMS: atom_id res chain seq x y z
N MET A 1 16.96 7.05 -57.33
CA MET A 1 17.07 6.21 -56.12
C MET A 1 16.27 6.77 -54.94
N ASP A 2 15.79 8.02 -54.97
CA ASP A 2 15.04 8.65 -53.86
C ASP A 2 13.52 8.41 -53.83
N LEU A 3 12.95 7.66 -54.78
CA LEU A 3 11.52 7.30 -54.78
C LEU A 3 11.24 5.90 -54.22
N VAL A 4 12.27 5.05 -54.10
CA VAL A 4 12.13 3.67 -53.61
C VAL A 4 12.22 3.62 -52.08
N THR A 5 13.02 4.50 -51.46
CA THR A 5 13.17 4.62 -50.00
C THR A 5 11.94 5.18 -49.30
N SER A 6 11.15 6.05 -49.96
CA SER A 6 9.88 6.55 -49.41
C SER A 6 8.75 5.53 -49.50
N SER A 7 8.71 4.72 -50.57
CA SER A 7 7.68 3.67 -50.73
C SER A 7 7.83 2.50 -49.74
N LEU A 8 9.06 2.16 -49.35
CA LEU A 8 9.36 1.09 -48.40
C LEU A 8 9.10 1.49 -46.94
N THR A 9 9.33 2.76 -46.58
CA THR A 9 8.96 3.29 -45.25
C THR A 9 7.44 3.38 -45.08
N VAL A 10 6.71 3.74 -46.14
CA VAL A 10 5.23 3.73 -46.15
C VAL A 10 4.66 2.30 -46.06
N GLY A 11 5.38 1.30 -46.57
CA GLY A 11 4.97 -0.12 -46.49
C GLY A 11 5.03 -0.71 -45.08
N ALA A 12 6.06 -0.40 -44.30
CA ALA A 12 6.16 -0.83 -42.90
C ALA A 12 5.18 -0.07 -41.98
N MET A 13 4.81 1.17 -42.35
CA MET A 13 3.79 1.96 -41.65
C MET A 13 2.35 1.46 -41.86
N LYS A 14 2.08 0.61 -42.87
CA LYS A 14 0.72 0.09 -43.14
C LYS A 14 0.17 -0.87 -42.08
N ASN A 15 1.01 -1.34 -41.16
CA ASN A 15 0.61 -2.20 -40.04
C ASN A 15 0.59 -1.46 -38.68
N ILE A 16 0.81 -0.14 -38.67
CA ILE A 16 0.61 0.71 -37.48
C ILE A 16 -0.89 0.99 -37.37
N SER A 17 -1.47 0.88 -36.17
CA SER A 17 -2.90 1.14 -36.01
C SER A 17 -3.27 2.57 -36.43
N HIS A 18 -4.54 2.78 -36.78
CA HIS A 18 -5.11 4.08 -37.14
C HIS A 18 -5.06 5.13 -35.99
N GLU A 19 -4.41 4.86 -34.85
CA GLU A 19 -4.46 5.69 -33.63
C GLU A 19 -3.32 6.73 -33.48
N LEU A 20 -2.19 6.57 -34.19
CA LEU A 20 -1.10 7.56 -34.16
C LEU A 20 -1.39 8.75 -35.07
N ASN A 21 -1.17 9.97 -34.55
CA ASN A 21 -1.33 11.21 -35.31
C ASN A 21 -0.10 11.47 -36.22
N GLU A 22 -0.24 12.39 -37.17
CA GLU A 22 0.83 12.68 -38.14
C GLU A 22 2.11 13.21 -37.50
N THR A 23 2.00 13.96 -36.40
CA THR A 23 3.16 14.47 -35.65
C THR A 23 3.94 13.34 -34.98
N GLU A 24 3.25 12.36 -34.39
CA GLU A 24 3.84 11.16 -33.79
C GLU A 24 4.54 10.31 -34.85
N LYS A 25 3.91 10.10 -36.01
CA LYS A 25 4.52 9.37 -37.14
C LYS A 25 5.78 10.08 -37.66
N GLN A 26 5.75 11.40 -37.76
CA GLN A 26 6.92 12.19 -38.17
C GLN A 26 8.06 12.10 -37.14
N ALA A 27 7.73 12.16 -35.84
CA ALA A 27 8.71 12.02 -34.76
C ALA A 27 9.39 10.65 -34.79
N ILE A 28 8.61 9.56 -34.92
CA ILE A 28 9.13 8.19 -35.06
C ILE A 28 10.06 8.09 -36.28
N THR A 29 9.63 8.61 -37.43
CA THR A 29 10.42 8.54 -38.67
C THR A 29 11.74 9.31 -38.53
N SER A 30 11.68 10.52 -37.97
CA SER A 30 12.86 11.36 -37.71
C SER A 30 13.83 10.67 -36.76
N PHE A 31 13.32 10.11 -35.65
CA PHE A 31 14.10 9.38 -34.66
C PHE A 31 14.81 8.17 -35.28
N VAL A 32 14.07 7.30 -35.99
CA VAL A 32 14.64 6.10 -36.62
C VAL A 32 15.70 6.47 -37.66
N ASN A 33 15.45 7.51 -38.46
CA ASN A 33 16.46 8.01 -39.41
C ASN A 33 17.71 8.54 -38.71
N GLY A 34 17.56 9.23 -37.57
CA GLY A 34 18.66 9.66 -36.72
C GLY A 34 19.51 8.49 -36.21
N ILE A 35 18.87 7.45 -35.66
CA ILE A 35 19.55 6.24 -35.18
C ILE A 35 20.26 5.52 -36.33
N LYS A 36 19.57 5.29 -37.45
CA LYS A 36 20.17 4.67 -38.65
C LYS A 36 21.38 5.46 -39.14
N LYS A 37 21.31 6.80 -39.19
CA LYS A 37 22.43 7.65 -39.62
C LYS A 37 23.63 7.55 -38.68
N ASN A 38 23.42 7.42 -37.37
CA ASN A 38 24.50 7.30 -36.41
C ASN A 38 25.15 5.91 -36.45
N LEU A 39 24.35 4.84 -36.55
CA LEU A 39 24.85 3.47 -36.49
C LEU A 39 25.38 2.93 -37.83
N LYS A 40 24.87 3.42 -38.97
CA LYS A 40 25.39 3.04 -40.31
C LYS A 40 26.77 3.60 -40.63
N LYS A 41 27.27 4.59 -39.88
CA LYS A 41 28.65 5.10 -40.03
C LYS A 41 29.71 4.04 -39.74
N ILE A 42 29.33 2.93 -39.10
CA ILE A 42 30.23 1.78 -38.88
C ILE A 42 29.89 0.69 -39.90
N PRO A 43 30.79 0.39 -40.87
CA PRO A 43 30.51 -0.55 -41.96
C PRO A 43 30.02 -1.93 -41.49
N LYS A 44 30.61 -2.45 -40.40
CA LYS A 44 30.25 -3.73 -39.79
C LYS A 44 28.78 -3.80 -39.33
N PHE A 45 28.21 -2.67 -38.89
CA PHE A 45 26.86 -2.63 -38.33
C PHE A 45 25.79 -2.14 -39.31
N SER A 46 26.20 -1.73 -40.52
CA SER A 46 25.27 -1.25 -41.55
C SER A 46 24.21 -2.29 -41.93
N GLN A 47 24.58 -3.58 -41.93
CA GLN A 47 23.72 -4.72 -42.23
C GLN A 47 22.56 -4.90 -41.24
N TYR A 48 22.70 -4.45 -40.00
CA TYR A 48 21.66 -4.59 -38.97
C TYR A 48 20.47 -3.65 -39.22
N PHE A 49 20.64 -2.64 -40.08
CA PHE A 49 19.67 -1.58 -40.36
C PHE A 49 19.31 -1.49 -41.86
N THR A 50 19.48 -2.58 -42.61
CA THR A 50 19.08 -2.68 -44.02
C THR A 50 17.60 -3.06 -44.19
N GLY A 51 16.98 -3.67 -43.17
CA GLY A 51 15.55 -3.97 -43.12
C GLY A 51 14.72 -2.93 -42.34
N ASP A 52 13.47 -3.28 -42.07
CA ASP A 52 12.47 -2.49 -41.33
C ASP A 52 12.39 -2.85 -39.83
N GLY A 53 13.28 -3.70 -39.33
CA GLY A 53 13.20 -4.22 -37.96
C GLY A 53 13.26 -3.15 -36.86
N ILE A 54 14.12 -2.14 -37.00
CA ILE A 54 14.16 -1.01 -36.05
C ILE A 54 12.89 -0.16 -36.15
N ASP A 55 12.36 0.05 -37.37
CA ASP A 55 11.14 0.81 -37.60
C ASP A 55 9.97 0.09 -36.93
N ARG A 56 9.87 -1.22 -37.12
CA ARG A 56 8.86 -2.08 -36.48
C ARG A 56 8.98 -2.07 -34.96
N TYR A 57 10.19 -2.20 -34.41
CA TYR A 57 10.41 -2.14 -32.96
C TYR A 57 9.96 -0.81 -32.36
N ILE A 58 10.37 0.31 -32.96
CA ILE A 58 10.03 1.64 -32.45
C ILE A 58 8.56 1.94 -32.61
N SER A 59 7.97 1.70 -33.79
CA SER A 59 6.55 1.95 -34.01
C SER A 59 5.67 1.10 -33.08
N TYR A 60 5.96 -0.19 -32.96
CA TYR A 60 5.19 -1.09 -32.09
C TYR A 60 5.26 -0.67 -30.62
N ASN A 61 6.47 -0.41 -30.10
CA ASN A 61 6.63 -0.05 -28.69
C ASN A 61 6.12 1.37 -28.40
N TYR A 62 6.29 2.32 -29.33
CA TYR A 62 5.76 3.67 -29.15
C TYR A 62 4.23 3.65 -29.03
N GLU A 63 3.56 2.88 -29.89
CA GLU A 63 2.11 2.69 -29.84
C GLU A 63 1.68 1.95 -28.57
N LYS A 64 2.36 0.85 -28.22
CA LYS A 64 2.10 0.09 -26.98
C LYS A 64 2.24 0.95 -25.73
N PHE A 65 3.18 1.90 -25.72
CA PHE A 65 3.47 2.77 -24.58
C PHE A 65 2.79 4.13 -24.67
N SER A 66 2.05 4.44 -25.75
CA SER A 66 1.28 5.69 -25.85
C SER A 66 -0.04 5.61 -25.10
N THR A 67 -0.51 4.40 -24.78
CA THR A 67 -1.78 4.19 -24.09
C THR A 67 -1.64 3.33 -22.84
N THR A 68 -2.60 3.48 -21.92
CA THR A 68 -2.73 2.63 -20.74
C THR A 68 -4.19 2.47 -20.35
N LYS A 69 -4.53 1.35 -19.72
CA LYS A 69 -5.78 1.22 -18.97
C LYS A 69 -5.59 1.83 -17.58
N THR A 70 -6.65 2.43 -17.03
CA THR A 70 -6.64 2.98 -15.68
C THR A 70 -7.82 2.42 -14.88
N LEU A 71 -7.83 2.64 -13.56
CA LEU A 71 -8.95 2.24 -12.71
C LEU A 71 -10.30 2.83 -13.19
N LEU A 72 -10.26 4.05 -13.71
CA LEU A 72 -11.43 4.80 -14.20
C LEU A 72 -11.79 4.46 -15.66
N ASN A 73 -10.82 3.96 -16.44
CA ASN A 73 -11.00 3.60 -17.85
C ASN A 73 -10.44 2.19 -18.08
N ARG A 74 -11.15 1.17 -17.60
CA ARG A 74 -10.70 -0.23 -17.62
C ARG A 74 -10.87 -0.89 -18.98
N ASN A 75 -11.95 -0.54 -19.67
CA ASN A 75 -12.34 -1.18 -20.92
C ASN A 75 -11.73 -0.49 -22.15
N THR A 76 -11.40 0.79 -22.03
CA THR A 76 -10.88 1.60 -23.14
C THR A 76 -9.52 2.18 -22.73
N PRO A 77 -8.44 1.88 -23.47
CA PRO A 77 -7.15 2.53 -23.25
C PRO A 77 -7.27 4.04 -23.38
N VAL A 78 -6.58 4.78 -22.51
CA VAL A 78 -6.43 6.23 -22.60
C VAL A 78 -5.00 6.56 -22.98
N LYS A 79 -4.79 7.65 -23.71
CA LYS A 79 -3.43 8.11 -24.03
C LYS A 79 -2.72 8.56 -22.75
N ILE A 80 -1.48 8.11 -22.57
CA ILE A 80 -0.64 8.53 -21.44
C ILE A 80 -0.42 10.04 -21.47
N SER A 81 -0.29 10.65 -22.66
CA SER A 81 -0.20 12.12 -22.81
C SER A 81 -1.37 12.87 -22.18
N ASP A 82 -2.54 12.25 -22.15
CA ASP A 82 -3.79 12.88 -21.76
C ASP A 82 -4.07 12.70 -20.26
N CYS A 83 -3.41 11.74 -19.59
CA CYS A 83 -3.64 11.42 -18.18
C CYS A 83 -2.38 11.50 -17.28
N PHE A 84 -1.18 11.59 -17.86
CA PHE A 84 0.06 11.65 -17.10
C PHE A 84 0.28 13.05 -16.49
N VAL A 85 0.62 13.05 -15.20
CA VAL A 85 1.11 14.21 -14.46
C VAL A 85 2.47 13.84 -13.89
N SER A 86 3.47 14.65 -14.21
CA SER A 86 4.83 14.44 -13.76
C SER A 86 4.93 14.62 -12.25
N GLN A 87 5.31 13.57 -11.53
CA GLN A 87 5.77 13.71 -10.17
C GLN A 87 7.16 14.36 -10.11
N ASN A 88 7.46 14.91 -8.93
CA ASN A 88 8.83 15.27 -8.57
C ASN A 88 9.59 14.03 -8.06
N PHE A 89 10.89 14.18 -7.90
CA PHE A 89 11.81 13.12 -7.52
C PHE A 89 12.70 13.58 -6.37
N ASN A 90 12.70 12.82 -5.29
CA ASN A 90 13.51 13.07 -4.10
C ASN A 90 14.72 12.14 -4.03
N TYR A 91 15.89 12.68 -3.75
CA TYR A 91 17.12 11.91 -3.58
C TYR A 91 18.01 12.55 -2.52
N LYS A 92 18.95 11.75 -1.99
CA LYS A 92 20.01 12.27 -1.12
C LYS A 92 21.21 12.66 -1.98
N ASN A 93 21.67 13.91 -1.87
CA ASN A 93 22.88 14.36 -2.53
C ASN A 93 24.14 13.79 -1.84
N GLU A 94 25.33 14.11 -2.37
CA GLU A 94 26.62 13.63 -1.82
C GLU A 94 26.87 14.08 -0.38
N ARG A 95 26.20 15.14 0.08
CA ARG A 95 26.26 15.66 1.45
C ARG A 95 25.25 15.00 2.39
N GLY A 96 24.42 14.11 1.86
CA GLY A 96 23.33 13.44 2.58
C GLY A 96 22.07 14.29 2.75
N GLU A 97 22.02 15.47 2.13
CA GLU A 97 20.87 16.38 2.16
C GLU A 97 19.79 15.88 1.19
N GLN A 98 18.53 16.04 1.57
CA GLN A 98 17.40 15.72 0.70
C GLN A 98 17.22 16.84 -0.33
N GLU A 99 17.22 16.47 -1.59
CA GLU A 99 16.93 17.36 -2.71
C GLU A 99 15.75 16.83 -3.52
N GLU A 100 14.98 17.76 -4.09
CA GLU A 100 13.86 17.47 -4.98
C GLU A 100 14.13 18.04 -6.37
N ILE A 101 13.89 17.24 -7.42
CA ILE A 101 14.03 17.65 -8.82
C ILE A 101 12.79 17.26 -9.62
N ASP A 102 12.53 18.00 -10.70
CA ASP A 102 11.49 17.66 -11.66
C ASP A 102 11.96 16.60 -12.69
N LEU A 103 11.03 16.12 -13.50
CA LEU A 103 11.30 15.11 -14.53
C LEU A 103 12.27 15.58 -15.61
N ASN A 104 12.23 16.85 -16.02
CA ASN A 104 13.13 17.34 -17.07
C ASN A 104 14.57 17.39 -16.58
N VAL A 105 14.78 17.84 -15.34
CA VAL A 105 16.10 17.80 -14.68
C VAL A 105 16.56 16.36 -14.52
N PHE A 106 15.70 15.47 -14.00
CA PHE A 106 16.02 14.05 -13.85
C PHE A 106 16.42 13.39 -15.19
N LEU A 107 15.70 13.67 -16.28
CA LEU A 107 16.02 13.12 -17.59
C LEU A 107 17.33 13.66 -18.16
N LYS A 108 17.59 14.96 -17.96
CA LYS A 108 18.86 15.57 -18.36
C LYS A 108 20.02 14.92 -17.62
N ASP A 109 19.93 14.86 -16.29
CA ASP A 109 20.91 14.22 -15.41
C ASP A 109 21.16 12.77 -15.83
N THR A 110 20.10 12.00 -16.10
CA THR A 110 20.19 10.60 -16.54
C THR A 110 20.96 10.45 -17.84
N ILE A 111 20.89 11.43 -18.74
CA ILE A 111 21.56 11.35 -20.04
C ILE A 111 23.02 11.83 -19.95
N SER A 112 23.32 12.81 -19.10
CA SER A 112 24.62 13.50 -19.09
C SER A 112 25.56 13.14 -17.93
N GLU A 113 25.05 13.01 -16.70
CA GLU A 113 25.88 12.97 -15.49
C GLU A 113 25.71 11.67 -14.70
N TYR A 114 24.46 11.24 -14.51
CA TYR A 114 24.09 10.10 -13.68
C TYR A 114 23.37 9.04 -14.52
N PRO A 115 24.08 8.27 -15.37
CA PRO A 115 23.45 7.33 -16.29
C PRO A 115 22.70 6.18 -15.60
N LYS A 116 22.99 5.90 -14.34
CA LYS A 116 22.51 4.72 -13.63
C LYS A 116 21.61 5.16 -12.47
N ASN A 117 20.30 4.95 -12.60
CA ASN A 117 19.35 5.34 -11.54
C ASN A 117 18.38 4.21 -11.20
N ILE A 118 18.04 4.15 -9.91
CA ILE A 118 16.97 3.32 -9.38
C ILE A 118 15.84 4.26 -8.98
N ILE A 119 14.66 4.08 -9.61
CA ILE A 119 13.45 4.83 -9.31
C ILE A 119 12.59 4.01 -8.34
N ASN A 120 12.59 4.44 -7.09
CA ASN A 120 11.82 3.87 -6.01
C ASN A 120 10.44 4.52 -5.91
N GLY A 121 9.43 3.71 -5.60
CA GLY A 121 8.08 4.21 -5.35
C GLY A 121 7.17 3.13 -4.80
N MET A 122 6.18 3.52 -4.02
CA MET A 122 5.16 2.59 -3.51
C MET A 122 4.26 2.07 -4.65
N ALA A 123 3.40 1.10 -4.34
CA ALA A 123 2.34 0.68 -5.25
C ALA A 123 1.46 1.88 -5.64
N GLY A 124 0.97 1.88 -6.89
CA GLY A 124 0.13 2.97 -7.41
C GLY A 124 0.85 4.32 -7.66
N SER A 125 2.15 4.43 -7.39
CA SER A 125 2.91 5.68 -7.62
C SER A 125 3.19 5.99 -9.10
N GLY A 126 2.88 5.06 -10.02
CA GLY A 126 3.02 5.28 -11.46
C GLY A 126 4.41 4.98 -12.06
N LYS A 127 5.26 4.17 -11.41
CA LYS A 127 6.61 3.81 -11.91
C LYS A 127 6.62 3.29 -13.36
N THR A 128 5.79 2.31 -13.67
CA THR A 128 5.64 1.77 -15.04
C THR A 128 5.14 2.82 -16.02
N ILE A 129 4.17 3.64 -15.61
CA ILE A 129 3.63 4.74 -16.45
C ILE A 129 4.72 5.76 -16.74
N LEU A 130 5.56 6.08 -15.76
CA LEU A 130 6.72 6.95 -15.92
C LEU A 130 7.71 6.37 -16.95
N LEU A 131 8.09 5.08 -16.86
CA LEU A 131 9.02 4.50 -17.84
C LEU A 131 8.44 4.48 -19.27
N LYS A 132 7.14 4.16 -19.42
CA LYS A 132 6.44 4.24 -20.71
C LYS A 132 6.46 5.67 -21.27
N TYR A 133 6.18 6.66 -20.41
CA TYR A 133 6.27 8.06 -20.76
C TYR A 133 7.70 8.42 -21.21
N ILE A 134 8.74 8.03 -20.46
CA ILE A 134 10.14 8.28 -20.81
C ILE A 134 10.52 7.65 -22.17
N PHE A 135 10.06 6.43 -22.45
CA PHE A 135 10.28 5.77 -23.73
C PHE A 135 9.74 6.62 -24.89
N ASN A 136 8.46 7.00 -24.82
CA ASN A 136 7.82 7.79 -25.88
C ASN A 136 8.40 9.20 -25.98
N GLU A 137 8.64 9.85 -24.85
CA GLU A 137 9.22 11.19 -24.79
C GLU A 137 10.62 11.22 -25.41
N SER A 138 11.42 10.17 -25.23
CA SER A 138 12.74 10.06 -25.85
C SER A 138 12.68 10.04 -27.38
N ILE A 139 11.65 9.42 -27.94
CA ILE A 139 11.40 9.34 -29.38
C ILE A 139 10.85 10.69 -29.87
N SER A 140 9.84 11.23 -29.18
CA SER A 140 9.21 12.51 -29.52
C SER A 140 10.20 13.68 -29.51
N LYS A 141 11.11 13.73 -28.53
CA LYS A 141 12.16 14.76 -28.41
C LYS A 141 13.39 14.47 -29.26
N GLY A 142 13.47 13.32 -29.93
CA GLY A 142 14.57 12.97 -30.82
C GLY A 142 15.90 12.70 -30.11
N TYR A 143 15.87 12.14 -28.90
CA TYR A 143 17.09 11.75 -28.20
C TYR A 143 17.84 10.68 -29.01
N ALA A 144 19.12 10.91 -29.34
CA ALA A 144 19.87 10.06 -30.26
C ALA A 144 20.33 8.71 -29.66
N LYS A 145 19.55 8.12 -28.75
CA LYS A 145 19.79 6.82 -28.13
C LYS A 145 18.56 5.92 -28.31
N LEU A 146 18.75 4.66 -28.71
CA LEU A 146 17.67 3.67 -28.85
C LEU A 146 17.18 3.25 -27.45
N PRO A 147 15.92 3.54 -27.05
CA PRO A 147 15.38 3.06 -25.80
C PRO A 147 15.05 1.57 -25.90
N ILE A 148 15.42 0.80 -24.88
CA ILE A 148 15.12 -0.62 -24.73
C ILE A 148 14.33 -0.80 -23.44
N PHE A 149 13.04 -1.08 -23.57
CA PHE A 149 12.16 -1.38 -22.44
C PHE A 149 12.11 -2.89 -22.19
N PHE A 150 12.25 -3.30 -20.93
CA PHE A 150 12.17 -4.70 -20.53
C PHE A 150 11.54 -4.83 -19.14
N GLU A 151 10.55 -5.71 -19.00
CA GLU A 151 9.88 -5.94 -17.71
C GLU A 151 10.50 -7.16 -17.03
N PHE A 152 10.96 -6.99 -15.79
CA PHE A 152 11.62 -8.07 -15.05
C PHE A 152 10.72 -9.28 -14.83
N ARG A 153 9.39 -9.12 -14.81
CA ARG A 153 8.46 -10.26 -14.73
C ARG A 153 8.61 -11.28 -15.85
N GLU A 154 9.06 -10.86 -17.04
CA GLU A 154 9.26 -11.78 -18.17
C GLU A 154 10.30 -12.87 -17.83
N ILE A 155 11.24 -12.55 -16.95
CA ILE A 155 12.30 -13.47 -16.50
C ILE A 155 11.70 -14.68 -15.77
N ASN A 156 10.65 -14.49 -14.99
CA ASN A 156 10.08 -15.55 -14.16
C ASN A 156 9.45 -16.68 -15.00
N TYR A 157 9.04 -16.40 -16.24
CA TYR A 157 8.36 -17.35 -17.11
C TYR A 157 9.25 -17.94 -18.21
N SER A 158 10.38 -17.30 -18.51
CA SER A 158 11.16 -17.57 -19.73
C SER A 158 12.63 -17.95 -19.49
N ARG A 159 13.09 -17.94 -18.23
CA ARG A 159 14.51 -18.12 -17.89
C ARG A 159 14.88 -19.57 -17.64
N GLU A 160 15.20 -20.28 -18.72
CA GLU A 160 15.96 -21.54 -18.70
C GLU A 160 17.47 -21.29 -18.49
N GLY A 161 17.86 -20.58 -17.41
CA GLY A 161 19.27 -20.28 -17.12
C GLY A 161 19.92 -19.19 -18.01
N LYS A 162 19.14 -18.48 -18.84
CA LYS A 162 19.61 -17.33 -19.64
C LYS A 162 20.10 -16.17 -18.76
N SER A 163 21.03 -15.34 -19.24
CA SER A 163 21.39 -14.08 -18.57
C SER A 163 20.34 -12.99 -18.82
N ILE A 164 20.37 -11.89 -18.04
CA ILE A 164 19.54 -10.70 -18.27
C ILE A 164 19.77 -10.12 -19.66
N VAL A 165 21.02 -10.05 -20.11
CA VAL A 165 21.37 -9.58 -21.46
C VAL A 165 20.68 -10.44 -22.51
N LYS A 166 20.77 -11.77 -22.37
CA LYS A 166 20.16 -12.68 -23.32
C LYS A 166 18.64 -12.55 -23.34
N SER A 167 18.04 -12.35 -22.17
CA SER A 167 16.59 -12.13 -22.03
C SER A 167 16.15 -10.84 -22.72
N VAL A 168 16.90 -9.74 -22.55
CA VAL A 168 16.65 -8.46 -23.21
C VAL A 168 16.83 -8.59 -24.73
N VAL A 169 17.89 -9.25 -25.20
CA VAL A 169 18.12 -9.47 -26.64
C VAL A 169 16.99 -10.28 -27.25
N ASP A 170 16.60 -11.40 -26.63
CA ASP A 170 15.51 -12.25 -27.10
C ASP A 170 14.17 -11.49 -27.11
N HIS A 171 13.92 -10.63 -26.11
CA HIS A 171 12.75 -9.76 -26.08
C HIS A 171 12.71 -8.80 -27.28
N VAL A 172 13.82 -8.09 -27.55
CA VAL A 172 13.92 -7.13 -28.66
C VAL A 172 13.80 -7.84 -30.02
N LYS A 173 14.39 -9.04 -30.16
CA LYS A 173 14.32 -9.86 -31.38
C LYS A 173 12.91 -10.13 -31.88
N ASN A 174 11.92 -10.18 -31.00
CA ASN A 174 10.52 -10.43 -31.36
C ASN A 174 9.97 -9.37 -32.34
N SER A 175 10.47 -8.14 -32.29
CA SER A 175 10.08 -7.05 -33.20
C SER A 175 11.24 -6.49 -34.03
N PHE A 176 12.49 -6.77 -33.66
CA PHE A 176 13.70 -6.43 -34.41
C PHE A 176 14.56 -7.69 -34.66
N PRO A 177 14.25 -8.54 -35.66
CA PRO A 177 14.86 -9.87 -35.80
C PRO A 177 16.39 -9.90 -35.96
N SER A 178 16.98 -8.86 -36.57
CA SER A 178 18.44 -8.75 -36.72
C SER A 178 19.15 -8.27 -35.44
N PHE A 179 18.42 -7.85 -34.41
CA PHE A 179 19.02 -7.43 -33.15
C PHE A 179 19.64 -8.62 -32.43
N ASP A 180 20.95 -8.66 -32.21
CA ASP A 180 21.62 -9.77 -31.53
C ASP A 180 22.57 -9.31 -30.42
N ASP A 181 23.27 -10.27 -29.81
CA ASP A 181 24.18 -10.02 -28.71
C ASP A 181 25.32 -9.06 -29.14
N GLU A 182 25.81 -9.19 -30.39
CA GLU A 182 26.86 -8.32 -30.91
C GLU A 182 26.38 -6.86 -31.02
N LEU A 183 25.20 -6.65 -31.59
CA LEU A 183 24.60 -5.32 -31.70
C LEU A 183 24.28 -4.73 -30.31
N PHE A 184 23.76 -5.54 -29.38
CA PHE A 184 23.50 -5.13 -28.01
C PHE A 184 24.79 -4.64 -27.33
N HIS A 185 25.83 -5.46 -27.31
CA HIS A 185 27.10 -5.11 -26.68
C HIS A 185 27.74 -3.89 -27.34
N TYR A 186 27.65 -3.77 -28.67
CA TYR A 186 28.15 -2.61 -29.39
C TYR A 186 27.40 -1.32 -29.00
N GLY A 187 26.07 -1.34 -29.05
CA GLY A 187 25.24 -0.18 -28.74
C GLY A 187 25.40 0.26 -27.29
N MET A 188 25.48 -0.69 -26.35
CA MET A 188 25.74 -0.43 -24.94
C MET A 188 27.17 0.11 -24.69
N LYS A 189 28.18 -0.40 -25.40
CA LYS A 189 29.55 0.08 -25.24
C LYS A 189 29.75 1.53 -25.69
N HIS A 190 29.01 1.97 -26.71
CA HIS A 190 29.16 3.29 -27.31
C HIS A 190 28.07 4.29 -26.87
N GLY A 191 27.24 3.94 -25.89
CA GLY A 191 26.20 4.85 -25.37
C GLY A 191 25.08 5.13 -26.36
N HIS A 192 24.91 4.27 -27.36
CA HIS A 192 23.84 4.38 -28.36
C HIS A 192 22.52 3.85 -27.85
N PHE A 193 22.53 3.01 -26.81
CA PHE A 193 21.33 2.39 -26.24
C PHE A 193 21.06 2.92 -24.84
N TYR A 194 19.80 2.85 -24.44
CA TYR A 194 19.31 3.26 -23.13
C TYR A 194 18.35 2.21 -22.60
N LEU A 195 18.64 1.63 -21.43
CA LEU A 195 17.81 0.56 -20.85
C LEU A 195 16.81 1.11 -19.84
N LEU A 196 15.55 0.72 -20.02
CA LEU A 196 14.44 0.95 -19.11
C LEU A 196 13.98 -0.41 -18.57
N LEU A 197 14.37 -0.74 -17.35
CA LEU A 197 14.09 -2.02 -16.72
C LEU A 197 13.00 -1.85 -15.66
N ASP A 198 11.82 -2.42 -15.91
CA ASP A 198 10.64 -2.21 -15.07
C ASP A 198 10.40 -3.34 -14.08
N GLY A 199 10.15 -3.00 -12.82
CA GLY A 199 9.62 -3.92 -11.79
C GLY A 199 10.64 -4.87 -11.18
N PHE A 200 11.80 -4.38 -10.69
CA PHE A 200 12.80 -5.27 -10.08
C PHE A 200 12.25 -6.07 -8.89
N ASP A 201 11.30 -5.50 -8.15
CA ASP A 201 10.60 -6.17 -7.06
C ASP A 201 9.76 -7.39 -7.53
N GLU A 202 9.38 -7.44 -8.80
CA GLU A 202 8.63 -8.54 -9.43
C GLU A 202 9.50 -9.78 -9.73
N ILE A 203 10.82 -9.71 -9.53
CA ILE A 203 11.72 -10.86 -9.69
C ILE A 203 11.51 -11.85 -8.54
N SER A 204 11.47 -13.14 -8.87
CA SER A 204 11.44 -14.23 -7.88
C SER A 204 12.62 -14.14 -6.89
N PRO A 205 12.41 -14.35 -5.58
CA PRO A 205 13.45 -14.13 -4.56
C PRO A 205 14.75 -14.91 -4.83
N HIS A 206 14.64 -16.14 -5.32
CA HIS A 206 15.79 -16.98 -5.66
C HIS A 206 16.62 -16.46 -6.85
N MET A 207 16.03 -15.64 -7.73
CA MET A 207 16.73 -15.05 -8.89
C MET A 207 17.23 -13.63 -8.64
N ARG A 208 16.72 -12.93 -7.62
CA ARG A 208 17.09 -11.52 -7.35
C ARG A 208 18.58 -11.31 -7.19
N GLY A 209 19.27 -12.17 -6.43
CA GLY A 209 20.72 -12.05 -6.24
C GLY A 209 21.51 -12.21 -7.54
N ILE A 210 21.09 -13.16 -8.39
CA ILE A 210 21.72 -13.40 -9.69
C ILE A 210 21.49 -12.20 -10.63
N ILE A 211 20.24 -11.71 -10.73
CA ILE A 211 19.91 -10.57 -11.59
C ILE A 211 20.58 -9.28 -11.09
N SER A 212 20.62 -9.03 -9.78
CA SER A 212 21.36 -7.91 -9.19
C SER A 212 22.81 -7.93 -9.65
N LYS A 213 23.49 -9.08 -9.54
CA LYS A 213 24.88 -9.22 -9.98
C LYS A 213 25.02 -8.94 -11.47
N GLU A 214 24.17 -9.52 -12.30
CA GLU A 214 24.23 -9.33 -13.75
C GLU A 214 23.98 -7.88 -14.18
N ILE A 215 23.09 -7.15 -13.48
CA ILE A 215 22.86 -5.71 -13.72
C ILE A 215 24.07 -4.89 -13.28
N LEU A 216 24.69 -5.22 -12.16
CA LEU A 216 25.90 -4.55 -11.69
C LEU A 216 27.06 -4.77 -12.67
N ASP A 217 27.25 -6.01 -13.14
CA ASP A 217 28.23 -6.36 -14.16
C ASP A 217 27.94 -5.61 -15.48
N LEU A 218 26.68 -5.58 -15.91
CA LEU A 218 26.23 -4.82 -17.09
C LEU A 218 26.57 -3.33 -16.96
N SER A 219 26.23 -2.74 -15.81
CA SER A 219 26.46 -1.31 -15.55
C SER A 219 27.95 -0.98 -15.51
N SER A 220 28.79 -1.90 -15.02
CA SER A 220 30.24 -1.73 -14.91
C SER A 220 30.92 -1.83 -16.28
N ASN A 221 30.43 -2.74 -17.14
CA ASN A 221 30.92 -2.91 -18.50
C ASN A 221 30.51 -1.77 -19.45
N TYR A 222 29.40 -1.08 -19.16
CA TYR A 222 28.81 -0.04 -20.03
C TYR A 222 28.56 1.28 -19.29
N PRO A 223 29.62 1.98 -18.82
CA PRO A 223 29.48 3.14 -17.93
C PRO A 223 28.77 4.35 -18.55
N ILE A 224 28.78 4.49 -19.88
CA ILE A 224 28.18 5.63 -20.60
C ILE A 224 26.74 5.36 -21.08
N SER A 225 26.28 4.11 -21.00
CA SER A 225 24.91 3.76 -21.39
C SER A 225 23.99 3.93 -20.20
N PRO A 226 22.91 4.72 -20.32
CA PRO A 226 22.05 4.89 -19.20
C PRO A 226 21.21 3.63 -18.94
N ILE A 227 20.96 3.35 -17.66
CA ILE A 227 20.21 2.21 -17.15
C ILE A 227 19.29 2.75 -16.07
N LEU A 228 17.98 2.73 -16.34
CA LEU A 228 16.95 2.97 -15.34
C LEU A 228 16.38 1.66 -14.86
N VAL A 229 16.26 1.53 -13.55
CA VAL A 229 15.59 0.41 -12.89
C VAL A 229 14.47 0.97 -12.04
N THR A 230 13.24 0.47 -12.17
CA THR A 230 12.18 0.78 -11.21
C THR A 230 12.02 -0.34 -10.19
N SER A 231 11.64 0.03 -8.98
CA SER A 231 11.32 -0.92 -7.93
C SER A 231 10.51 -0.28 -6.81
N ARG A 232 9.95 -1.11 -5.92
CA ARG A 232 9.67 -0.68 -4.55
C ARG A 232 10.98 -0.50 -3.77
N PRO A 233 10.96 0.31 -2.68
CA PRO A 233 12.10 0.39 -1.77
C PRO A 233 12.54 -1.01 -1.32
N SER A 234 13.79 -1.36 -1.60
CA SER A 234 14.39 -2.64 -1.23
C SER A 234 15.76 -2.43 -0.59
N GLN A 235 16.11 -3.29 0.36
CA GLN A 235 17.46 -3.35 0.92
C GLN A 235 18.49 -3.88 -0.09
N ASP A 236 18.05 -4.57 -1.14
CA ASP A 236 18.93 -5.09 -2.21
C ASP A 236 19.81 -3.99 -2.81
N PHE A 237 19.26 -2.78 -2.94
CA PHE A 237 19.92 -1.63 -3.57
C PHE A 237 21.02 -1.00 -2.73
N ILE A 238 21.17 -1.38 -1.45
CA ILE A 238 22.31 -0.93 -0.61
C ILE A 238 23.63 -1.38 -1.25
N SER A 239 23.63 -2.54 -1.90
CA SER A 239 24.81 -3.11 -2.55
C SER A 239 25.03 -2.64 -4.00
N TRP A 240 24.14 -1.79 -4.54
CA TRP A 240 24.19 -1.39 -5.95
C TRP A 240 25.06 -0.15 -6.17
N TYR A 241 26.36 -0.34 -6.03
CA TYR A 241 27.34 0.73 -6.22
C TYR A 241 27.26 1.34 -7.62
N GLY A 242 27.33 2.67 -7.68
CA GLY A 242 27.26 3.43 -8.94
C GLY A 242 25.84 3.70 -9.45
N PHE A 243 24.79 3.21 -8.78
CA PHE A 243 23.42 3.63 -9.03
C PHE A 243 22.99 4.73 -8.04
N ARG A 244 22.35 5.78 -8.55
CA ARG A 244 21.68 6.79 -7.73
C ARG A 244 20.26 6.31 -7.41
N GLN A 245 19.92 6.26 -6.13
CA GLN A 245 18.54 5.94 -5.70
C GLN A 245 17.72 7.22 -5.62
N ILE A 246 16.58 7.22 -6.30
CA ILE A 246 15.68 8.36 -6.42
C ILE A 246 14.27 7.87 -6.09
N ASN A 247 13.56 8.60 -5.24
CA ASN A 247 12.20 8.27 -4.83
C ASN A 247 11.20 9.16 -5.58
N ILE A 248 10.14 8.56 -6.12
CA ILE A 248 9.00 9.32 -6.65
C ILE A 248 8.32 10.05 -5.48
N SER A 249 8.20 11.37 -5.59
CA SER A 249 7.47 12.20 -4.63
C SER A 249 5.98 11.90 -4.67
N LYS A 250 5.30 12.07 -3.54
CA LYS A 250 3.85 12.11 -3.48
C LYS A 250 3.34 13.34 -4.26
N PHE A 251 2.14 13.29 -4.83
CA PHE A 251 1.57 14.44 -5.51
C PHE A 251 1.42 15.62 -4.55
N THR A 252 1.73 16.82 -5.06
CA THR A 252 1.28 18.07 -4.46
C THR A 252 -0.22 18.25 -4.71
N ARG A 253 -0.83 19.24 -4.04
CA ARG A 253 -2.24 19.57 -4.28
C ARG A 253 -2.44 19.99 -5.75
N GLU A 254 -1.51 20.76 -6.28
CA GLU A 254 -1.53 21.26 -7.66
C GLU A 254 -1.45 20.09 -8.65
N GLN A 255 -0.53 19.14 -8.43
CA GLN A 255 -0.43 17.92 -9.24
C GLN A 255 -1.69 17.04 -9.13
N THR A 256 -2.31 16.98 -7.95
CA THR A 256 -3.57 16.25 -7.73
C THR A 256 -4.70 16.86 -8.56
N VAL A 257 -4.84 18.19 -8.53
CA VAL A 257 -5.84 18.92 -9.32
C VAL A 257 -5.59 18.73 -10.81
N GLU A 258 -4.33 18.85 -11.25
CA GLU A 258 -3.95 18.59 -12.64
C GLU A 258 -4.30 17.16 -13.07
N PHE A 259 -4.02 16.17 -12.22
CA PHE A 259 -4.28 14.76 -12.48
C PHE A 259 -5.77 14.50 -12.65
N ILE A 260 -6.60 15.05 -11.76
CA ILE A 260 -8.06 14.94 -11.86
C ILE A 260 -8.52 15.62 -13.14
N TYR A 261 -8.05 16.83 -13.44
CA TYR A 261 -8.45 17.58 -14.63
C TYR A 261 -8.20 16.79 -15.92
N LYS A 262 -7.00 16.23 -16.06
CA LYS A 262 -6.54 15.40 -17.19
C LYS A 262 -7.27 14.07 -17.31
N THR A 263 -7.58 13.43 -16.18
CA THR A 263 -8.24 12.13 -16.13
C THR A 263 -9.54 12.14 -16.94
N SER A 264 -9.70 11.17 -17.85
CA SER A 264 -10.95 10.99 -18.60
C SER A 264 -12.02 10.43 -17.66
N PHE A 265 -12.95 11.30 -17.26
CA PHE A 265 -14.08 11.03 -16.36
C PHE A 265 -15.15 12.12 -16.52
N ASP A 266 -16.31 11.98 -15.86
CA ASP A 266 -17.41 12.94 -15.93
C ASP A 266 -16.96 14.37 -15.58
N LYS A 267 -17.25 15.33 -16.48
CA LYS A 267 -16.73 16.71 -16.39
C LYS A 267 -17.27 17.47 -15.19
N GLU A 268 -18.54 17.30 -14.86
CA GLU A 268 -19.16 18.01 -13.74
C GLU A 268 -18.63 17.46 -12.41
N LYS A 269 -18.57 16.12 -12.27
CA LYS A 269 -17.97 15.49 -11.09
C LYS A 269 -16.52 15.92 -10.87
N LYS A 270 -15.71 15.97 -11.93
CA LYS A 270 -14.32 16.46 -11.84
C LYS A 270 -14.26 17.89 -11.33
N LYS A 271 -15.12 18.77 -11.87
CA LYS A 271 -15.15 20.18 -11.50
C LYS A 271 -15.56 20.36 -10.04
N GLU A 272 -16.57 19.64 -9.58
CA GLU A 272 -17.01 19.62 -8.18
C GLU A 272 -15.92 19.09 -7.25
N PHE A 273 -15.28 17.97 -7.60
CA PHE A 273 -14.21 17.40 -6.79
C PHE A 273 -12.98 18.31 -6.70
N ILE A 274 -12.60 18.97 -7.80
CA ILE A 274 -11.55 19.99 -7.81
C ILE A 274 -11.92 21.17 -6.92
N ASN A 275 -13.19 21.61 -6.93
CA ASN A 275 -13.64 22.68 -6.03
C ASN A 275 -13.47 22.27 -4.57
N ASP A 276 -13.87 21.05 -4.19
CA ASP A 276 -13.70 20.57 -2.81
C ASP A 276 -12.22 20.51 -2.39
N ILE A 277 -11.33 20.05 -3.28
CA ILE A 277 -9.88 20.04 -3.03
C ILE A 277 -9.32 21.45 -2.82
N ASN A 278 -9.83 22.43 -3.56
CA ASN A 278 -9.40 23.83 -3.48
C ASN A 278 -10.05 24.60 -2.32
N ASN A 279 -11.23 24.17 -1.86
CA ASN A 279 -11.98 24.84 -0.81
C ASN A 279 -11.30 24.64 0.56
N LEU A 280 -11.10 25.73 1.27
CA LEU A 280 -10.86 25.73 2.71
C LEU A 280 -12.24 25.57 3.36
N TYR A 281 -12.45 24.54 4.19
CA TYR A 281 -13.72 24.44 4.91
C TYR A 281 -13.92 25.71 5.77
N SER A 282 -15.07 26.36 5.60
CA SER A 282 -15.48 27.49 6.42
C SER A 282 -15.76 27.05 7.86
N THR A 283 -15.02 27.63 8.81
CA THR A 283 -15.29 27.81 10.26
C THR A 283 -15.72 26.64 11.16
N GLU A 284 -16.25 25.53 10.65
CA GLU A 284 -16.79 24.41 11.45
C GLU A 284 -15.80 23.23 11.65
N HIS A 285 -14.66 23.25 10.94
CA HIS A 285 -13.66 22.16 10.96
C HIS A 285 -12.25 22.63 11.37
N ASN A 286 -12.14 23.50 12.38
CA ASN A 286 -10.86 24.01 12.91
C ASN A 286 -9.94 24.67 11.86
N GLY A 287 -10.46 25.07 10.69
CA GLY A 287 -9.73 25.77 9.64
C GLY A 287 -8.82 24.92 8.74
N GLN A 288 -8.97 23.59 8.70
CA GLN A 288 -8.20 22.71 7.78
C GLN A 288 -8.95 22.51 6.44
N SER A 289 -8.21 22.38 5.33
CA SER A 289 -8.77 22.13 3.99
C SER A 289 -9.05 20.65 3.75
N PHE A 290 -10.01 20.34 2.87
CA PHE A 290 -10.31 18.96 2.45
C PHE A 290 -9.06 18.19 1.98
N TYR A 291 -8.16 18.87 1.27
CA TYR A 291 -6.90 18.29 0.84
C TYR A 291 -6.02 17.88 2.02
N ALA A 292 -5.96 18.69 3.08
CA ALA A 292 -5.16 18.39 4.26
C ALA A 292 -5.70 17.14 4.98
N ASP A 293 -7.02 17.06 5.15
CA ASP A 293 -7.70 15.94 5.82
C ASP A 293 -7.51 14.60 5.06
N ASN A 294 -7.41 14.66 3.74
CA ASN A 294 -7.35 13.48 2.87
C ASN A 294 -6.00 13.34 2.14
N LYS A 295 -4.94 14.03 2.60
CA LYS A 295 -3.65 14.11 1.90
C LYS A 295 -3.06 12.75 1.59
N GLU A 296 -3.20 11.78 2.49
CA GLU A 296 -2.65 10.44 2.29
C GLU A 296 -3.22 9.73 1.04
N PHE A 297 -4.52 9.92 0.78
CA PHE A 297 -5.19 9.36 -0.38
C PHE A 297 -4.99 10.24 -1.62
N LEU A 298 -5.18 11.56 -1.49
CA LEU A 298 -5.11 12.48 -2.63
C LEU A 298 -3.71 12.63 -3.23
N SER A 299 -2.67 12.28 -2.46
CA SER A 299 -1.28 12.40 -2.92
C SER A 299 -0.74 11.15 -3.63
N ASN A 300 -1.55 10.10 -3.81
CA ASN A 300 -1.22 8.90 -4.58
C ASN A 300 -2.18 8.78 -5.79
N PRO A 301 -1.70 8.72 -7.05
CA PRO A 301 -2.55 8.73 -8.24
C PRO A 301 -3.66 7.65 -8.24
N LEU A 302 -3.35 6.45 -7.76
CA LEU A 302 -4.30 5.34 -7.70
C LEU A 302 -5.42 5.63 -6.68
N LEU A 303 -5.07 6.16 -5.51
CA LEU A 303 -6.03 6.48 -4.46
C LEU A 303 -6.86 7.71 -4.79
N THR A 304 -6.28 8.73 -5.42
CA THR A 304 -7.01 9.88 -5.97
C THR A 304 -8.07 9.42 -6.98
N SER A 305 -7.73 8.45 -7.83
CA SER A 305 -8.67 7.85 -8.78
C SER A 305 -9.84 7.15 -8.07
N MET A 306 -9.57 6.42 -6.97
CA MET A 306 -10.63 5.80 -6.16
C MET A 306 -11.54 6.83 -5.50
N MET A 307 -10.98 7.91 -4.95
CA MET A 307 -11.79 8.97 -4.33
C MET A 307 -12.69 9.65 -5.36
N LEU A 308 -12.17 9.91 -6.57
CA LEU A 308 -12.97 10.47 -7.67
C LEU A 308 -14.09 9.51 -8.10
N LEU A 309 -13.83 8.19 -8.09
CA LEU A 309 -14.80 7.16 -8.46
C LEU A 309 -16.00 7.14 -7.48
N VAL A 310 -15.74 7.25 -6.18
CA VAL A 310 -16.76 7.24 -5.12
C VAL A 310 -17.41 8.61 -4.89
N PHE A 311 -16.87 9.66 -5.52
CA PHE A 311 -17.43 11.00 -5.46
C PHE A 311 -18.85 11.03 -6.06
N ASP A 312 -19.83 11.23 -5.20
CA ASP A 312 -21.27 11.23 -5.54
C ASP A 312 -21.82 12.66 -5.62
N LYS A 313 -22.95 12.82 -6.32
CA LYS A 313 -23.65 14.09 -6.65
C LYS A 313 -24.06 14.96 -5.45
N LYS A 314 -23.90 14.47 -4.22
CA LYS A 314 -24.14 15.23 -2.97
C LYS A 314 -22.86 15.83 -2.38
N ASN A 315 -21.73 15.82 -3.09
CA ASN A 315 -20.44 16.41 -2.67
C ASN A 315 -19.94 15.91 -1.30
N ARG A 316 -20.11 14.63 -1.01
CA ARG A 316 -19.65 14.06 0.27
C ARG A 316 -18.91 12.75 0.03
N ILE A 317 -17.59 12.80 0.17
CA ILE A 317 -16.86 11.60 0.58
C ILE A 317 -17.43 11.18 1.94
N PRO A 318 -17.75 9.90 2.13
CA PRO A 318 -18.18 9.45 3.45
C PRO A 318 -17.11 9.80 4.48
N HIS A 319 -17.44 10.69 5.43
CA HIS A 319 -16.56 10.98 6.59
C HIS A 319 -16.27 9.72 7.40
N ASN A 320 -17.16 8.75 7.31
CA ASN A 320 -17.02 7.42 7.87
C ASN A 320 -16.17 6.53 6.95
N LYS A 321 -14.99 6.10 7.43
CA LYS A 321 -14.05 5.26 6.68
C LYS A 321 -14.67 3.94 6.21
N ALA A 322 -15.48 3.28 7.05
CA ALA A 322 -16.13 2.02 6.65
C ALA A 322 -17.14 2.23 5.52
N VAL A 323 -17.91 3.33 5.55
CA VAL A 323 -18.83 3.68 4.46
C VAL A 323 -18.06 4.01 3.18
N TYR A 324 -16.92 4.70 3.28
CA TYR A 324 -16.06 4.98 2.12
C TYR A 324 -15.60 3.70 1.43
N TYR A 325 -15.01 2.76 2.18
CA TYR A 325 -14.55 1.50 1.59
C TYR A 325 -15.68 0.60 1.10
N SER A 326 -16.86 0.64 1.75
CA SER A 326 -18.06 -0.03 1.24
C SER A 326 -18.41 0.51 -0.14
N LYS A 327 -18.54 1.84 -0.28
CA LYS A 327 -18.87 2.46 -1.57
C LYS A 327 -17.80 2.21 -2.63
N CYS A 328 -16.51 2.24 -2.26
CA CYS A 328 -15.45 1.86 -3.18
C CYS A 328 -15.69 0.45 -3.72
N TYR A 329 -15.93 -0.52 -2.84
CA TYR A 329 -16.20 -1.89 -3.24
C TYR A 329 -17.46 -2.00 -4.10
N ASP A 330 -18.55 -1.34 -3.70
CA ASP A 330 -19.81 -1.35 -4.43
C ASP A 330 -19.59 -0.85 -5.87
N VAL A 331 -18.90 0.28 -6.07
CA VAL A 331 -18.59 0.78 -7.42
C VAL A 331 -17.66 -0.16 -8.20
N LEU A 332 -16.66 -0.77 -7.55
CA LEU A 332 -15.81 -1.78 -8.19
C LEU A 332 -16.63 -2.99 -8.68
N THR A 333 -17.74 -3.32 -8.01
CA THR A 333 -18.62 -4.44 -8.34
C THR A 333 -19.82 -4.07 -9.23
N GLU A 334 -20.36 -2.85 -9.17
CA GLU A 334 -21.53 -2.39 -9.93
C GLU A 334 -21.22 -2.08 -11.40
N GLU A 335 -19.98 -1.71 -11.74
CA GLU A 335 -19.56 -1.56 -13.15
C GLU A 335 -19.62 -2.88 -13.94
N HIS A 336 -19.67 -4.02 -13.25
CA HIS A 336 -19.89 -5.34 -13.83
C HIS A 336 -21.32 -5.50 -14.40
N ASP A 337 -22.31 -4.85 -13.78
CA ASP A 337 -23.73 -5.00 -14.12
C ASP A 337 -24.25 -3.92 -15.07
N SER A 338 -23.61 -2.74 -15.10
CA SER A 338 -24.13 -1.55 -15.78
C SER A 338 -23.42 -1.16 -17.09
N THR A 339 -22.27 -1.75 -17.43
CA THR A 339 -21.53 -1.43 -18.67
C THR A 339 -21.63 -2.50 -19.75
N LYS A 340 -22.83 -2.66 -20.31
CA LYS A 340 -23.13 -2.99 -21.72
C LYS A 340 -24.64 -3.18 -21.84
N GLY A 341 -25.24 -2.68 -22.92
CA GLY A 341 -26.65 -2.91 -23.19
C GLY A 341 -27.01 -4.40 -23.02
N SER A 342 -27.95 -4.68 -22.13
CA SER A 342 -28.68 -5.94 -22.02
C SER A 342 -27.88 -7.22 -21.71
N PHE A 343 -26.56 -7.17 -21.54
CA PHE A 343 -25.73 -8.35 -21.23
C PHE A 343 -24.98 -8.13 -19.92
N ILE A 344 -25.53 -8.72 -18.85
CA ILE A 344 -24.84 -8.93 -17.57
C ILE A 344 -23.59 -9.75 -17.90
N ARG A 345 -22.40 -9.22 -17.58
CA ARG A 345 -21.17 -10.01 -17.70
C ARG A 345 -21.31 -11.13 -16.66
N GLU A 346 -21.14 -12.39 -17.03
CA GLU A 346 -21.09 -13.45 -16.02
C GLU A 346 -19.69 -13.45 -15.39
N LEU A 347 -19.61 -13.47 -14.07
CA LEU A 347 -18.35 -13.68 -13.36
C LEU A 347 -17.71 -14.98 -13.89
N TYR A 348 -16.39 -15.00 -14.02
CA TYR A 348 -15.67 -16.17 -14.54
C TYR A 348 -15.92 -17.41 -13.67
N CYS A 349 -16.01 -17.20 -12.36
CA CYS A 349 -16.33 -18.25 -11.41
C CYS A 349 -17.82 -18.59 -11.37
N GLY A 350 -18.69 -17.98 -12.17
CA GLY A 350 -20.14 -18.27 -12.25
C GLY A 350 -20.89 -18.14 -10.91
N LEU A 351 -20.33 -17.42 -9.93
CA LEU A 351 -20.97 -17.14 -8.64
C LEU A 351 -21.80 -15.87 -8.71
N LYS A 352 -22.69 -15.71 -7.73
CA LYS A 352 -23.28 -14.40 -7.45
C LYS A 352 -22.25 -13.51 -6.77
N ILE A 353 -22.34 -12.20 -7.00
CA ILE A 353 -21.42 -11.23 -6.41
C ILE A 353 -21.41 -11.28 -4.87
N GLU A 354 -22.55 -11.59 -4.25
CA GLU A 354 -22.69 -11.75 -2.81
C GLU A 354 -21.81 -12.87 -2.26
N ASP A 355 -21.76 -14.01 -2.96
CA ASP A 355 -20.95 -15.16 -2.54
C ASP A 355 -19.47 -14.93 -2.79
N LEU A 356 -19.13 -14.30 -3.93
CA LEU A 356 -17.77 -13.87 -4.21
C LEU A 356 -17.26 -12.86 -3.16
N THR A 357 -18.13 -11.96 -2.69
CA THR A 357 -17.83 -11.01 -1.62
C THR A 357 -17.57 -11.71 -0.28
N LYS A 358 -18.33 -12.76 0.05
CA LYS A 358 -18.07 -13.58 1.25
C LYS A 358 -16.71 -14.29 1.15
N ILE A 359 -16.38 -14.88 -0.01
CA ILE A 359 -15.07 -15.51 -0.25
C ILE A 359 -13.96 -14.48 -0.06
N PHE A 360 -14.09 -13.29 -0.65
CA PHE A 360 -13.12 -12.21 -0.51
C PHE A 360 -12.95 -11.77 0.94
N MET A 361 -14.04 -11.68 1.70
CA MET A 361 -13.99 -11.36 3.13
C MET A 361 -13.21 -12.40 3.93
N TYR A 362 -13.47 -13.70 3.72
CA TYR A 362 -12.69 -14.77 4.37
C TYR A 362 -11.21 -14.74 3.96
N PHE A 363 -10.94 -14.48 2.68
CA PHE A 363 -9.59 -14.31 2.16
C PHE A 363 -8.85 -13.19 2.89
N CYS A 364 -9.47 -12.02 3.03
CA CYS A 364 -8.92 -10.89 3.79
C CYS A 364 -8.67 -11.25 5.25
N VAL A 365 -9.56 -11.98 5.92
CA VAL A 365 -9.38 -12.40 7.32
C VAL A 365 -8.17 -13.33 7.49
N LEU A 366 -8.07 -14.36 6.64
CA LEU A 366 -6.98 -15.34 6.69
C LEU A 366 -5.62 -14.67 6.43
N THR A 367 -5.55 -13.85 5.38
CA THR A 367 -4.31 -13.22 4.93
C THR A 367 -3.88 -12.10 5.86
N TYR A 368 -4.84 -11.30 6.35
CA TYR A 368 -4.57 -10.29 7.36
C TYR A 368 -4.03 -10.96 8.62
N ASN A 369 -4.68 -12.00 9.16
CA ASN A 369 -4.19 -12.71 10.36
C ASN A 369 -2.77 -13.29 10.23
N LYS A 370 -2.36 -13.68 9.01
CA LYS A 370 -0.98 -14.12 8.75
C LYS A 370 0.00 -12.99 8.41
N ASN A 371 -0.46 -11.74 8.40
CA ASN A 371 0.32 -10.55 8.03
C ASN A 371 0.86 -10.61 6.59
N ILE A 372 0.04 -11.13 5.67
CA ILE A 372 0.38 -11.33 4.26
C ILE A 372 -0.41 -10.32 3.42
N PHE A 373 0.33 -9.54 2.64
CA PHE A 373 -0.21 -8.48 1.76
C PHE A 373 0.17 -8.67 0.29
N LEU A 374 1.08 -9.61 0.03
CA LEU A 374 1.67 -9.91 -1.26
C LEU A 374 1.63 -11.44 -1.42
N PHE A 375 1.14 -11.93 -2.54
CA PHE A 375 0.85 -13.34 -2.75
C PHE A 375 1.54 -13.87 -3.99
N ILE A 376 2.20 -15.02 -3.93
CA ILE A 376 2.54 -15.76 -5.16
C ILE A 376 1.30 -16.55 -5.58
N LYS A 377 1.14 -16.85 -6.88
CA LYS A 377 -0.05 -17.53 -7.42
C LYS A 377 -0.47 -18.78 -6.63
N ASN A 378 0.48 -19.63 -6.23
CA ASN A 378 0.18 -20.86 -5.51
C ASN A 378 -0.36 -20.59 -4.09
N ASP A 379 0.27 -19.66 -3.36
CA ASP A 379 -0.19 -19.23 -2.04
C ASP A 379 -1.58 -18.60 -2.14
N LEU A 380 -1.81 -17.78 -3.18
CA LEU A 380 -3.10 -17.18 -3.44
C LEU A 380 -4.17 -18.26 -3.66
N ILE A 381 -3.91 -19.25 -4.50
CA ILE A 381 -4.82 -20.39 -4.71
C ILE A 381 -5.12 -21.10 -3.40
N GLU A 382 -4.12 -21.33 -2.55
CA GLU A 382 -4.31 -21.97 -1.25
C GLU A 382 -5.23 -21.14 -0.33
N PHE A 383 -4.98 -19.83 -0.22
CA PHE A 383 -5.83 -18.93 0.58
C PHE A 383 -7.26 -18.85 0.03
N ILE A 384 -7.43 -18.84 -1.29
CA ILE A 384 -8.76 -18.85 -1.91
C ILE A 384 -9.47 -20.17 -1.64
N ASN A 385 -8.79 -21.31 -1.76
CA ASN A 385 -9.36 -22.62 -1.42
C ASN A 385 -9.77 -22.71 0.05
N GLN A 386 -8.93 -22.21 0.96
CA GLN A 386 -9.29 -22.11 2.38
C GLN A 386 -10.52 -21.21 2.58
N SER A 387 -10.63 -20.11 1.84
CA SER A 387 -11.78 -19.19 1.91
C SER A 387 -13.07 -19.83 1.39
N ILE A 388 -13.00 -20.56 0.28
CA ILE A 388 -14.12 -21.33 -0.27
C ILE A 388 -14.61 -22.36 0.75
N SER A 389 -13.69 -23.06 1.44
CA SER A 389 -14.04 -24.06 2.45
C SER A 389 -14.82 -23.52 3.66
N LYS A 390 -14.88 -22.19 3.82
CA LYS A 390 -15.66 -21.54 4.89
C LYS A 390 -17.09 -21.21 4.50
N LEU A 391 -17.47 -21.39 3.23
CA LEU A 391 -18.86 -21.29 2.79
C LEU A 391 -19.69 -22.48 3.29
N ARG A 392 -21.01 -22.30 3.46
CA ARG A 392 -21.93 -23.38 3.86
C ARG A 392 -22.16 -24.35 2.69
N ASP A 393 -22.37 -25.63 3.01
CA ASP A 393 -22.16 -26.81 2.16
C ASP A 393 -22.94 -26.91 0.83
N GLU A 394 -24.08 -26.23 0.65
CA GLU A 394 -24.88 -26.39 -0.59
C GLU A 394 -24.40 -25.49 -1.75
N ASP A 395 -23.82 -24.33 -1.44
CA ASP A 395 -23.23 -23.44 -2.44
C ASP A 395 -21.79 -23.83 -2.77
N ALA A 396 -21.02 -24.30 -1.77
CA ALA A 396 -19.63 -24.75 -1.92
C ALA A 396 -19.48 -25.96 -2.87
N LYS A 397 -20.48 -26.85 -2.93
CA LYS A 397 -20.49 -28.04 -3.79
C LYS A 397 -20.51 -27.71 -5.30
N LYS A 398 -20.85 -26.48 -5.70
CA LYS A 398 -20.78 -26.02 -7.10
C LYS A 398 -19.44 -25.36 -7.48
N ILE A 399 -18.50 -25.21 -6.52
CA ILE A 399 -17.32 -24.33 -6.62
C ILE A 399 -16.00 -25.11 -6.83
N VAL A 400 -16.04 -26.45 -6.74
CA VAL A 400 -14.84 -27.28 -6.91
C VAL A 400 -14.20 -26.98 -8.27
N ASP A 401 -12.93 -26.58 -8.24
CA ASP A 401 -12.06 -26.15 -9.37
C ASP A 401 -12.12 -24.67 -9.84
N ARG A 402 -12.68 -23.74 -9.05
CA ARG A 402 -12.80 -22.31 -9.46
C ARG A 402 -11.79 -21.32 -8.84
N ALA A 403 -10.80 -21.75 -8.05
CA ALA A 403 -9.87 -20.79 -7.41
C ALA A 403 -9.13 -19.88 -8.41
N SER A 404 -8.73 -20.42 -9.55
CA SER A 404 -8.12 -19.62 -10.63
C SER A 404 -9.11 -18.64 -11.26
N ASP A 405 -10.38 -19.02 -11.41
CA ASP A 405 -11.43 -18.13 -11.91
C ASP A 405 -11.78 -17.04 -10.91
N ILE A 406 -11.79 -17.33 -9.61
CA ILE A 406 -11.99 -16.33 -8.55
C ILE A 406 -10.82 -15.33 -8.53
N ILE A 407 -9.58 -15.79 -8.68
CA ILE A 407 -8.42 -14.90 -8.83
C ILE A 407 -8.59 -14.01 -10.06
N ARG A 408 -9.07 -14.58 -11.17
CA ARG A 408 -9.37 -13.83 -12.39
C ARG A 408 -10.48 -12.80 -12.15
N ASP A 409 -11.54 -13.15 -11.44
CA ASP A 409 -12.59 -12.20 -11.07
C ASP A 409 -12.08 -11.08 -10.16
N PHE A 410 -11.22 -11.37 -9.19
CA PHE A 410 -10.61 -10.34 -8.33
C PHE A 410 -9.71 -9.38 -9.10
N CYS A 411 -9.02 -9.84 -10.14
CA CYS A 411 -8.11 -9.02 -10.94
C CYS A 411 -8.81 -8.30 -12.11
N GLU A 412 -9.69 -8.99 -12.82
CA GLU A 412 -10.24 -8.54 -14.10
C GLU A 412 -11.68 -8.04 -13.99
N SER A 413 -12.54 -8.74 -13.23
CA SER A 413 -13.96 -8.41 -13.13
C SER A 413 -14.20 -7.30 -12.11
N ILE A 414 -13.75 -7.50 -10.86
CA ILE A 414 -13.86 -6.52 -9.76
C ILE A 414 -12.67 -5.54 -9.80
N SER A 415 -11.49 -6.02 -10.20
CA SER A 415 -10.23 -5.26 -10.15
C SER A 415 -9.87 -4.73 -8.76
N ILE A 416 -10.15 -5.52 -7.73
CA ILE A 416 -9.76 -5.23 -6.34
C ILE A 416 -8.36 -5.74 -5.99
N MET A 417 -7.84 -6.66 -6.80
CA MET A 417 -6.46 -7.10 -6.76
C MET A 417 -5.76 -6.78 -8.08
N GLN A 418 -4.45 -6.64 -8.03
CA GLN A 418 -3.59 -6.50 -9.19
C GLN A 418 -2.65 -7.69 -9.27
N ASN A 419 -2.48 -8.20 -10.48
CA ASN A 419 -1.36 -9.08 -10.81
C ASN A 419 -0.17 -8.21 -11.20
N ASP A 420 0.86 -8.23 -10.35
CA ASP A 420 2.12 -7.49 -10.47
C ASP A 420 3.29 -8.47 -10.59
N GLY A 421 3.46 -8.99 -11.81
CA GLY A 421 4.51 -9.95 -12.16
C GLY A 421 4.23 -11.38 -11.71
N ILE A 422 4.92 -11.84 -10.67
CA ILE A 422 4.64 -13.13 -9.99
C ILE A 422 3.82 -12.94 -8.72
N TYR A 423 3.65 -11.68 -8.31
CA TYR A 423 2.95 -11.35 -7.10
C TYR A 423 1.55 -10.84 -7.44
N PHE A 424 0.62 -11.14 -6.55
CA PHE A 424 -0.69 -10.55 -6.51
C PHE A 424 -0.73 -9.68 -5.25
N GLU A 425 -1.38 -8.54 -5.34
CA GLU A 425 -1.62 -7.68 -4.19
C GLU A 425 -2.97 -7.01 -4.29
N PHE A 426 -3.45 -6.48 -3.16
CA PHE A 426 -4.58 -5.58 -3.16
C PHE A 426 -4.19 -4.27 -3.86
N ILE A 427 -5.11 -3.68 -4.62
CA ILE A 427 -4.93 -2.32 -5.17
C ILE A 427 -4.65 -1.30 -4.07
N HIS A 428 -5.16 -1.55 -2.86
CA HIS A 428 -4.78 -0.86 -1.64
C HIS A 428 -4.96 -1.77 -0.43
N ARG A 429 -3.98 -1.79 0.50
CA ARG A 429 -4.01 -2.58 1.74
C ARG A 429 -5.28 -2.37 2.54
N SER A 430 -5.83 -1.15 2.54
CA SER A 430 -7.00 -0.86 3.35
C SER A 430 -8.29 -1.56 2.92
N PHE A 431 -8.35 -2.15 1.71
CA PHE A 431 -9.45 -3.08 1.40
C PHE A 431 -9.37 -4.35 2.25
N GLN A 432 -8.17 -4.91 2.42
CA GLN A 432 -7.97 -6.05 3.31
C GLN A 432 -8.33 -5.71 4.76
N GLU A 433 -7.91 -4.53 5.23
CA GLU A 433 -8.24 -4.02 6.57
C GLU A 433 -9.75 -3.80 6.74
N TYR A 434 -10.40 -3.18 5.75
CA TYR A 434 -11.84 -2.97 5.74
C TYR A 434 -12.62 -4.28 5.79
N PHE A 435 -12.27 -5.27 4.96
CA PHE A 435 -12.96 -6.55 4.96
C PHE A 435 -12.68 -7.38 6.22
N PHE A 436 -11.50 -7.25 6.84
CA PHE A 436 -11.25 -7.78 8.18
C PHE A 436 -12.17 -7.15 9.22
N ALA A 437 -12.24 -5.81 9.25
CA ALA A 437 -13.12 -5.07 10.16
C ALA A 437 -14.60 -5.45 9.95
N LYS A 438 -15.04 -5.55 8.69
CA LYS A 438 -16.40 -5.94 8.29
C LYS A 438 -16.73 -7.35 8.76
N PHE A 439 -15.76 -8.27 8.71
CA PHE A 439 -15.92 -9.61 9.26
C PHE A 439 -16.03 -9.57 10.79
N ALA A 440 -15.14 -8.86 11.48
CA ALA A 440 -15.16 -8.73 12.93
C ALA A 440 -16.49 -8.16 13.45
N PHE A 441 -17.06 -7.21 12.71
CA PHE A 441 -18.34 -6.57 13.05
C PHE A 441 -19.56 -7.46 12.79
N ASN A 442 -19.63 -8.14 11.63
CA ASN A 442 -20.83 -8.88 11.23
C ASN A 442 -20.86 -10.35 11.67
N ASN A 443 -19.73 -10.91 12.10
CA ASN A 443 -19.65 -12.35 12.36
C ASN A 443 -20.39 -12.74 13.65
N GLN A 444 -21.42 -13.58 13.51
CA GLN A 444 -22.28 -14.01 14.62
C GLN A 444 -21.75 -15.24 15.37
N VAL A 445 -20.80 -15.99 14.79
CA VAL A 445 -20.33 -17.27 15.33
C VAL A 445 -19.17 -17.10 16.32
N ILE A 446 -18.21 -16.24 15.96
CA ILE A 446 -17.02 -15.94 16.76
C ILE A 446 -17.23 -14.53 17.31
N PRO A 447 -17.24 -14.34 18.64
CA PRO A 447 -17.42 -13.03 19.25
C PRO A 447 -16.40 -12.00 18.74
N MET A 448 -16.86 -10.77 18.52
CA MET A 448 -16.04 -9.64 18.08
C MET A 448 -14.79 -9.46 18.96
N GLU A 449 -14.93 -9.58 20.29
CA GLU A 449 -13.82 -9.63 21.25
C GLU A 449 -12.70 -10.56 20.79
N ARG A 450 -13.01 -11.82 20.46
CA ARG A 450 -12.00 -12.82 20.11
C ARG A 450 -11.31 -12.51 18.80
N ILE A 451 -12.05 -12.01 17.81
CA ILE A 451 -11.50 -11.66 16.50
C ILE A 451 -10.53 -10.48 16.64
N LEU A 452 -10.97 -9.39 17.27
CA LEU A 452 -10.13 -8.22 17.46
C LEU A 452 -8.95 -8.53 18.39
N CYS A 453 -9.15 -9.35 19.43
CA CYS A 453 -8.05 -9.78 20.31
C CYS A 453 -6.91 -10.48 19.57
N SER A 454 -7.18 -11.12 18.44
CA SER A 454 -6.15 -11.83 17.65
C SER A 454 -5.16 -10.90 16.93
N ILE A 455 -5.44 -9.59 16.87
CA ILE A 455 -4.66 -8.61 16.12
C ILE A 455 -4.12 -7.46 16.98
N LEU A 456 -4.23 -7.55 18.31
CA LEU A 456 -3.91 -6.46 19.22
C LEU A 456 -2.43 -6.09 19.25
N ASP A 457 -1.55 -7.07 19.06
CA ASP A 457 -0.10 -6.87 19.06
C ASP A 457 0.42 -6.21 17.77
N ARG A 458 -0.48 -5.72 16.90
CA ARG A 458 -0.13 -5.15 15.60
C ARG A 458 -0.05 -3.63 15.62
N ALA A 459 0.91 -3.10 14.88
CA ALA A 459 1.11 -1.66 14.73
C ALA A 459 -0.09 -0.94 14.07
N ASP A 460 -0.82 -1.63 13.19
CA ASP A 460 -1.95 -1.09 12.42
C ASP A 460 -3.33 -1.34 13.06
N VAL A 461 -3.37 -1.94 14.26
CA VAL A 461 -4.63 -2.28 14.95
C VAL A 461 -5.53 -1.05 15.16
N SER A 462 -4.94 0.12 15.35
CA SER A 462 -5.68 1.37 15.53
C SER A 462 -6.60 1.72 14.36
N ASN A 463 -6.18 1.40 13.13
CA ASN A 463 -7.00 1.59 11.94
C ASN A 463 -8.17 0.60 11.89
N ILE A 464 -7.94 -0.66 12.24
CA ILE A 464 -9.01 -1.67 12.29
C ILE A 464 -10.04 -1.32 13.34
N LEU A 465 -9.61 -0.95 14.56
CA LEU A 465 -10.53 -0.54 15.62
C LEU A 465 -11.36 0.68 15.19
N SER A 466 -10.72 1.67 14.57
CA SER A 466 -11.42 2.82 14.00
C SER A 466 -12.43 2.43 12.92
N LEU A 467 -12.12 1.44 12.08
CA LEU A 467 -13.04 0.93 11.06
C LEU A 467 -14.24 0.23 11.68
N VAL A 468 -14.03 -0.65 12.67
CA VAL A 468 -15.12 -1.37 13.37
C VAL A 468 -16.01 -0.40 14.13
N ASP A 469 -15.43 0.55 14.86
CA ASP A 469 -16.17 1.60 15.56
C ASP A 469 -17.05 2.42 14.59
N SER A 470 -16.49 2.75 13.42
CA SER A 470 -17.23 3.45 12.38
C SER A 470 -18.38 2.63 11.77
N MET A 471 -18.38 1.30 11.86
CA MET A 471 -19.50 0.48 11.38
C MET A 471 -20.71 0.52 12.31
N GLY A 472 -20.47 0.66 13.61
CA GLY A 472 -21.52 0.73 14.63
C GLY A 472 -20.91 0.88 16.01
N HIS A 473 -20.99 2.09 16.56
CA HIS A 473 -20.34 2.43 17.83
C HIS A 473 -20.89 1.60 19.00
N GLY A 474 -22.21 1.46 19.10
CA GLY A 474 -22.84 0.72 20.20
C GLY A 474 -22.53 -0.78 20.16
N GLU A 475 -22.50 -1.39 18.99
CA GLU A 475 -22.13 -2.79 18.79
C GLU A 475 -20.65 -3.03 19.08
N TYR A 476 -19.78 -2.10 18.67
CA TYR A 476 -18.37 -2.14 19.02
C TYR A 476 -18.16 -2.05 20.55
N GLU A 477 -18.88 -1.15 21.23
CA GLU A 477 -18.84 -1.05 22.68
C GLU A 477 -19.34 -2.33 23.36
N LYS A 478 -20.50 -2.87 22.94
CA LYS A 478 -21.07 -4.10 23.51
C LYS A 478 -20.24 -5.35 23.20
N GLY A 479 -19.72 -5.46 21.98
CA GLY A 479 -19.10 -6.68 21.45
C GLY A 479 -17.60 -6.79 21.70
N PHE A 480 -16.92 -5.67 21.94
CA PHE A 480 -15.48 -5.62 22.18
C PHE A 480 -15.12 -4.92 23.48
N ILE A 481 -15.50 -3.64 23.65
CA ILE A 481 -15.07 -2.83 24.81
C ILE A 481 -15.62 -3.40 26.13
N MET A 482 -16.89 -3.78 26.17
CA MET A 482 -17.56 -4.27 27.39
C MET A 482 -17.02 -5.63 27.87
N PRO A 483 -16.86 -6.66 27.02
CA PRO A 483 -16.19 -7.90 27.41
C PRO A 483 -14.79 -7.66 27.97
N ILE A 484 -14.04 -6.77 27.33
CA ILE A 484 -12.69 -6.39 27.75
C ILE A 484 -12.71 -5.70 29.13
N LEU A 485 -13.62 -4.75 29.33
CA LEU A 485 -13.84 -4.08 30.60
C LEU A 485 -14.16 -5.07 31.71
N LYS A 486 -15.13 -5.96 31.49
CA LYS A 486 -15.57 -6.97 32.46
C LYS A 486 -14.43 -7.92 32.83
N LYS A 487 -13.66 -8.38 31.85
CA LYS A 487 -12.50 -9.26 32.07
C LYS A 487 -11.40 -8.54 32.85
N THR A 488 -11.14 -7.26 32.53
CA THR A 488 -10.15 -6.44 33.22
C THR A 488 -10.57 -6.15 34.66
N LEU A 489 -11.82 -5.74 34.88
CA LEU A 489 -12.40 -5.47 36.20
C LEU A 489 -12.48 -6.73 37.07
N GLY A 490 -12.85 -7.87 36.50
CA GLY A 490 -12.90 -9.15 37.21
C GLY A 490 -11.54 -9.53 37.78
N LYS A 491 -10.50 -9.52 36.93
CA LYS A 491 -9.11 -9.79 37.38
C LYS A 491 -8.61 -8.79 38.40
N PHE A 492 -9.01 -7.52 38.28
CA PHE A 492 -8.66 -6.48 39.24
C PHE A 492 -9.34 -6.68 40.61
N ASN A 493 -10.61 -7.08 40.62
CA ASN A 493 -11.36 -7.33 41.85
C ASN A 493 -10.85 -8.58 42.58
N GLU A 494 -10.51 -9.64 41.85
CA GLU A 494 -9.91 -10.86 42.42
C GLU A 494 -8.57 -10.58 43.10
N LYS A 495 -7.72 -9.75 42.47
CA LYS A 495 -6.37 -9.43 42.97
C LYS A 495 -6.30 -8.11 43.76
N ARG A 496 -7.44 -7.58 44.22
CA ARG A 496 -7.57 -6.26 44.86
C ARG A 496 -6.72 -6.11 46.13
N SER A 497 -6.50 -7.20 46.86
CA SER A 497 -5.66 -7.25 48.07
C SER A 497 -4.16 -7.24 47.77
N GLU A 498 -3.76 -7.56 46.53
CA GLU A 498 -2.36 -7.64 46.12
C GLU A 498 -1.89 -6.29 45.57
N LYS A 499 -1.61 -5.35 46.49
CA LYS A 499 -1.11 -4.00 46.17
C LYS A 499 0.06 -4.01 45.17
N LYS A 500 0.93 -5.01 45.23
CA LYS A 500 2.08 -5.19 44.33
C LYS A 500 1.67 -5.53 42.88
N TYR A 501 0.63 -6.33 42.68
CA TYR A 501 0.13 -6.72 41.34
C TYR A 501 -0.46 -5.51 40.60
N ILE A 502 -1.30 -4.74 41.30
CA ILE A 502 -1.93 -3.51 40.82
C ILE A 502 -0.88 -2.48 40.39
N VAL A 503 0.17 -2.32 41.21
CA VAL A 503 1.28 -1.42 40.94
C VAL A 503 2.14 -1.91 39.78
N SER A 504 2.39 -3.22 39.67
CA SER A 504 3.08 -3.80 38.50
C SER A 504 2.33 -3.52 37.20
N MET A 505 1.01 -3.75 37.18
CA MET A 505 0.17 -3.44 36.02
C MET A 505 0.24 -1.96 35.63
N PHE A 506 0.31 -1.06 36.62
CA PHE A 506 0.43 0.38 36.40
C PHE A 506 1.80 0.76 35.81
N PHE A 507 2.91 0.30 36.40
CA PHE A 507 4.26 0.71 35.97
C PHE A 507 4.65 0.15 34.62
N THR A 508 4.33 -1.12 34.33
CA THR A 508 4.74 -1.75 33.08
C THR A 508 3.98 -1.17 31.87
N ARG A 509 2.80 -0.57 32.07
CA ARG A 509 1.86 -0.29 30.97
C ARG A 509 1.36 1.15 30.86
N VAL A 510 1.35 1.95 31.92
CA VAL A 510 1.00 3.38 31.84
C VAL A 510 2.21 4.23 31.44
N LEU A 511 3.41 3.91 31.96
CA LEU A 511 4.64 4.63 31.60
C LEU A 511 5.07 4.36 30.16
N SER A 512 4.85 3.14 29.64
CA SER A 512 5.14 2.79 28.24
C SER A 512 4.35 3.64 27.25
N SER A 513 3.11 4.00 27.58
CA SER A 513 2.21 4.82 26.77
C SER A 513 2.64 6.29 26.68
N PHE A 514 3.49 6.75 27.59
CA PHE A 514 4.13 8.07 27.55
C PHE A 514 5.54 8.03 26.91
N GLY A 515 5.91 6.91 26.25
CA GLY A 515 7.21 6.76 25.60
C GLY A 515 8.36 6.34 26.53
N HIS A 516 8.03 5.85 27.73
CA HIS A 516 9.01 5.38 28.71
C HIS A 516 8.80 3.89 28.98
N SER A 517 9.62 3.01 28.38
CA SER A 517 9.58 1.57 28.66
C SER A 517 10.42 1.24 29.90
N PRO A 518 9.85 0.77 31.03
CA PRO A 518 10.62 0.21 32.12
C PRO A 518 10.50 -1.31 32.08
N TYR A 519 11.56 -2.00 31.69
CA TYR A 519 11.69 -3.44 31.94
C TYR A 519 11.91 -3.63 33.45
N LEU A 520 10.84 -4.00 34.18
CA LEU A 520 10.92 -4.38 35.59
C LEU A 520 11.35 -5.84 35.69
N TYR A 521 12.60 -6.08 36.07
CA TYR A 521 13.08 -7.38 36.55
C TYR A 521 13.02 -7.39 38.08
N PHE A 522 12.33 -8.38 38.65
CA PHE A 522 12.33 -8.63 40.09
C PHE A 522 13.46 -9.62 40.39
N SER A 523 14.49 -9.20 41.12
CA SER A 523 15.52 -10.12 41.63
C SER A 523 15.02 -10.79 42.90
N ASP A 524 14.95 -12.11 42.86
CA ASP A 524 14.65 -13.01 43.97
C ASP A 524 15.54 -12.76 45.18
N GLU A 525 14.92 -12.84 46.35
CA GLU A 525 15.43 -13.25 47.67
C GLU A 525 14.65 -12.50 48.76
N SER A 526 13.43 -12.99 49.07
CA SER A 526 12.62 -12.74 50.29
C SER A 526 11.13 -12.50 50.02
N VAL A 527 10.54 -13.11 49.00
CA VAL A 527 9.09 -13.02 48.78
C VAL A 527 8.42 -14.30 49.33
N PRO A 528 7.44 -14.20 50.26
CA PRO A 528 6.77 -15.37 50.83
C PRO A 528 6.14 -16.27 49.76
N ASP A 529 6.07 -17.57 50.06
CA ASP A 529 5.66 -18.69 49.18
C ASP A 529 4.36 -18.48 48.36
N TYR A 530 3.56 -17.48 48.69
CA TYR A 530 2.39 -17.04 47.91
C TYR A 530 2.73 -16.56 46.48
N TYR A 531 3.99 -16.23 46.18
CA TYR A 531 4.39 -15.76 44.84
C TYR A 531 4.61 -16.88 43.82
N ASN A 532 4.96 -18.09 44.25
CA ASN A 532 5.15 -19.22 43.32
C ASN A 532 3.80 -19.77 42.81
N ASP A 533 2.75 -19.70 43.62
CA ASP A 533 1.42 -20.17 43.24
C ASP A 533 0.71 -19.23 42.25
N VAL A 534 1.06 -17.94 42.22
CA VAL A 534 0.40 -16.94 41.34
C VAL A 534 1.09 -16.79 39.98
N PHE A 535 2.38 -17.15 39.86
CA PHE A 535 3.15 -16.94 38.62
C PHE A 535 3.76 -18.21 37.99
N PHE A 536 3.91 -19.33 38.72
CA PHE A 536 4.64 -20.50 38.20
C PHE A 536 3.90 -21.83 38.22
N GLU A 537 2.76 -21.97 38.89
CA GLU A 537 1.93 -23.18 38.71
C GLU A 537 1.13 -23.11 37.40
N LYS A 538 1.76 -23.64 36.35
CA LYS A 538 1.34 -23.74 34.94
C LYS A 538 1.44 -22.41 34.19
N GLU A 539 2.50 -22.27 33.41
CA GLU A 539 2.70 -21.45 32.18
C GLU A 539 1.51 -20.61 31.63
N GLU A 540 0.82 -19.81 32.43
CA GLU A 540 0.00 -18.71 31.95
C GLU A 540 0.89 -17.47 31.95
N LYS A 541 1.64 -17.31 30.84
CA LYS A 541 2.19 -16.02 30.45
C LYS A 541 1.12 -14.95 30.71
N CYS A 542 1.36 -14.02 31.65
CA CYS A 542 0.53 -12.83 31.79
C CYS A 542 0.33 -12.22 30.40
N ASN A 543 -0.90 -12.30 29.91
CA ASN A 543 -1.20 -12.17 28.49
C ASN A 543 -0.93 -10.71 28.04
N PRO A 544 -0.12 -10.45 27.00
CA PRO A 544 0.11 -9.12 26.41
C PRO A 544 -1.20 -8.33 26.19
N ILE A 545 -2.25 -9.09 25.90
CA ILE A 545 -3.65 -8.71 25.76
C ILE A 545 -4.18 -7.80 26.90
N GLU A 546 -3.79 -8.01 28.17
CA GLU A 546 -4.30 -7.20 29.29
C GLU A 546 -3.76 -5.76 29.33
N GLY A 547 -2.59 -5.52 28.75
CA GLY A 547 -1.99 -4.19 28.69
C GLY A 547 -2.53 -3.37 27.57
N PHE A 548 -2.71 -4.03 26.44
CA PHE A 548 -3.43 -3.49 25.32
C PHE A 548 -4.86 -3.10 25.70
N TYR A 549 -5.54 -3.91 26.53
CA TYR A 549 -6.87 -3.55 27.04
C TYR A 549 -6.86 -2.22 27.80
N ILE A 550 -5.90 -2.01 28.70
CA ILE A 550 -5.78 -0.74 29.44
C ILE A 550 -5.38 0.41 28.50
N GLU A 551 -4.51 0.17 27.53
CA GLU A 551 -4.09 1.18 26.54
C GLU A 551 -5.25 1.61 25.64
N VAL A 552 -6.01 0.66 25.07
CA VAL A 552 -7.21 0.96 24.30
C VAL A 552 -8.23 1.66 25.16
N LEU A 553 -8.45 1.20 26.39
CA LEU A 553 -9.36 1.86 27.31
C LEU A 553 -8.94 3.29 27.62
N LEU A 554 -7.67 3.57 27.88
CA LEU A 554 -7.18 4.93 28.15
C LEU A 554 -7.25 5.83 26.91
N LYS A 555 -6.85 5.31 25.75
CA LYS A 555 -6.86 6.02 24.47
C LYS A 555 -8.27 6.38 24.02
N HIS A 556 -9.25 5.53 24.35
CA HIS A 556 -10.65 5.72 23.96
C HIS A 556 -11.45 6.41 25.10
N ALA A 557 -11.13 6.22 26.38
CA ALA A 557 -11.88 6.81 27.51
C ALA A 557 -11.97 8.34 27.49
N SER A 558 -10.89 9.04 27.09
CA SER A 558 -10.91 10.50 26.95
C SER A 558 -11.81 10.99 25.81
N ILE A 559 -11.99 10.16 24.78
CA ILE A 559 -12.79 10.43 23.59
C ILE A 559 -14.29 10.21 23.88
N TYR A 560 -14.65 9.06 24.45
CA TYR A 560 -16.06 8.66 24.64
C TYR A 560 -16.63 9.05 26.00
N TYR A 561 -15.79 9.17 27.03
CA TYR A 561 -16.21 9.42 28.41
C TYR A 561 -15.52 10.65 28.99
N LYS A 562 -15.47 11.71 28.19
CA LYS A 562 -14.87 13.01 28.51
C LYS A 562 -15.22 13.53 29.91
N GLN A 563 -16.42 13.25 30.42
CA GLN A 563 -16.77 13.58 31.81
C GLN A 563 -16.01 12.74 32.86
N ALA A 564 -15.92 11.42 32.69
CA ALA A 564 -15.13 10.55 33.56
C ALA A 564 -13.66 10.95 33.54
N TYR A 565 -13.15 11.14 32.32
CA TYR A 565 -11.77 11.53 32.09
C TYR A 565 -11.50 12.92 32.70
N ASN A 566 -12.32 13.94 32.47
CA ASN A 566 -12.15 15.27 33.09
C ASN A 566 -12.24 15.25 34.62
N VAL A 567 -13.04 14.35 35.21
CA VAL A 567 -13.14 14.21 36.68
C VAL A 567 -11.89 13.56 37.26
N SER A 568 -11.30 12.61 36.54
CA SER A 568 -10.18 11.80 37.02
C SER A 568 -8.81 12.27 36.52
N GLU A 569 -8.73 13.02 35.43
CA GLU A 569 -7.51 13.58 34.83
C GLU A 569 -6.77 14.49 35.82
N PRO A 570 -7.41 15.40 36.56
CA PRO A 570 -6.74 16.18 37.60
C PRO A 570 -6.17 15.30 38.71
N LYS A 571 -6.85 14.20 39.07
CA LYS A 571 -6.35 13.22 40.06
C LYS A 571 -5.14 12.47 39.50
N ILE A 572 -5.21 12.00 38.25
CA ILE A 572 -4.14 11.30 37.54
C ILE A 572 -2.90 12.20 37.41
N ASN A 573 -3.07 13.44 36.92
CA ASN A 573 -1.99 14.40 36.74
C ASN A 573 -1.32 14.78 38.07
N ARG A 574 -2.11 15.04 39.11
CA ARG A 574 -1.59 15.32 40.46
C ARG A 574 -0.82 14.13 41.05
N CYS A 575 -1.22 12.91 40.72
CA CYS A 575 -0.50 11.72 41.15
C CYS A 575 0.79 11.50 40.33
N MET A 576 0.77 11.77 39.02
CA MET A 576 1.98 11.76 38.17
C MET A 576 3.02 12.78 38.66
N GLU A 577 2.58 13.97 39.10
CA GLU A 577 3.44 14.98 39.75
C GLU A 577 4.00 14.53 41.11
N LYS A 578 3.26 13.71 41.87
CA LYS A 578 3.78 13.09 43.10
C LYS A 578 4.80 11.99 42.79
N MET A 579 4.62 11.25 41.70
CA MET A 579 5.57 10.22 41.28
C MET A 579 6.90 10.80 40.81
N THR A 580 6.90 11.93 40.10
CA THR A 580 8.14 12.61 39.68
C THR A 580 8.98 13.10 40.87
N LYS A 581 8.36 13.39 42.02
CA LYS A 581 9.08 13.70 43.28
C LYS A 581 9.84 12.52 43.89
N TYR A 582 9.50 11.28 43.56
CA TYR A 582 10.15 10.08 44.10
C TYR A 582 11.36 9.58 43.28
N ASN A 583 11.87 10.40 42.35
CA ASN A 583 13.10 10.19 41.60
C ASN A 583 13.21 8.78 40.98
N PHE A 584 12.15 8.36 40.27
CA PHE A 584 12.27 7.28 39.29
C PHE A 584 13.22 7.78 38.20
N ASN A 585 14.48 7.34 38.24
CA ASN A 585 15.47 7.76 37.25
C ASN A 585 15.19 7.06 35.91
N ILE A 586 14.17 7.54 35.20
CA ILE A 586 13.77 7.10 33.86
C ILE A 586 14.58 7.94 32.86
N LYS A 587 15.89 7.77 32.83
CA LYS A 587 16.70 8.32 31.73
C LYS A 587 17.55 7.22 31.12
N THR A 588 17.19 6.94 29.87
CA THR A 588 18.03 6.49 28.75
C THR A 588 18.88 5.24 28.99
N GLY A 589 18.42 4.13 28.41
CA GLY A 589 19.27 3.19 27.68
C GLY A 589 20.23 2.28 28.46
N ASP A 590 20.59 2.60 29.70
CA ASP A 590 21.48 1.76 30.49
C ASP A 590 20.68 0.91 31.48
N SER A 591 20.84 -0.40 31.36
CA SER A 591 20.30 -1.42 32.26
C SER A 591 20.90 -1.25 33.65
N LYS A 592 20.34 -0.34 34.46
CA LYS A 592 20.39 -0.44 35.92
C LYS A 592 19.03 -0.88 36.38
N SER A 593 19.00 -2.08 36.95
CA SER A 593 17.88 -2.68 37.65
C SER A 593 17.20 -1.61 38.50
N ILE A 594 15.91 -1.35 38.24
CA ILE A 594 15.07 -0.56 39.14
C ILE A 594 15.07 -1.35 40.45
N SER A 595 15.94 -0.96 41.39
CA SER A 595 15.93 -1.51 42.74
C SER A 595 14.52 -1.33 43.28
N LEU A 596 13.88 -2.45 43.62
CA LEU A 596 12.46 -2.55 43.99
C LEU A 596 11.96 -1.32 44.74
N LEU A 597 10.85 -0.75 44.26
CA LEU A 597 10.05 0.11 45.11
C LEU A 597 9.63 -0.71 46.34
N THR A 598 10.06 -0.27 47.52
CA THR A 598 9.59 -0.86 48.78
C THR A 598 8.08 -0.64 48.92
N GLU A 599 7.37 -1.52 49.61
CA GLU A 599 5.92 -1.38 49.83
C GLU A 599 5.57 -0.01 50.45
N PHE A 600 6.48 0.54 51.26
CA PHE A 600 6.41 1.89 51.79
C PHE A 600 6.51 3.00 50.72
N GLN A 601 7.42 2.87 49.75
CA GLN A 601 7.53 3.81 48.62
C GLN A 601 6.33 3.71 47.67
N ILE A 602 5.76 2.51 47.50
CA ILE A 602 4.55 2.28 46.70
C ILE A 602 3.34 2.97 47.35
N ILE A 603 3.17 2.80 48.65
CA ILE A 603 2.08 3.41 49.41
C ILE A 603 2.19 4.94 49.42
N ASN A 604 3.40 5.49 49.55
CA ASN A 604 3.61 6.95 49.66
C ASN A 604 3.66 7.71 48.32
N SER A 605 3.94 7.03 47.20
CA SER A 605 4.00 7.65 45.86
C SER A 605 2.62 7.93 45.24
N GLY A 606 1.54 7.46 45.85
CA GLY A 606 0.17 7.67 45.36
C GLY A 606 -0.22 6.78 44.17
N ILE A 607 0.54 5.73 43.87
CA ILE A 607 0.24 4.78 42.78
C ILE A 607 -1.11 4.08 43.01
N TYR A 608 -1.38 3.73 44.26
CA TYR A 608 -2.65 3.14 44.66
C TYR A 608 -3.82 4.10 44.36
N ASP A 609 -3.64 5.40 44.56
CA ASP A 609 -4.64 6.43 44.24
C ASP A 609 -4.86 6.55 42.73
N VAL A 610 -3.83 6.33 41.89
CA VAL A 610 -4.00 6.29 40.43
C VAL A 610 -4.79 5.05 40.00
N CYS A 611 -4.53 3.90 40.61
CA CYS A 611 -5.26 2.68 40.29
C CYS A 611 -6.73 2.78 40.72
N ILE A 612 -7.01 3.44 41.85
CA ILE A 612 -8.37 3.80 42.25
C ILE A 612 -9.01 4.78 41.26
N ALA A 613 -8.28 5.81 40.81
CA ALA A 613 -8.80 6.76 39.82
C ALA A 613 -9.11 6.09 38.48
N LEU A 614 -8.28 5.13 38.04
CA LEU A 614 -8.56 4.30 36.86
C LEU A 614 -9.80 3.42 37.07
N MET A 615 -9.97 2.83 38.26
CA MET A 615 -11.19 2.09 38.62
C MET A 615 -12.44 2.98 38.62
N ASP A 616 -12.34 4.22 39.10
CA ASP A 616 -13.44 5.18 39.05
C ASP A 616 -13.83 5.48 37.59
N VAL A 617 -12.85 5.64 36.70
CA VAL A 617 -13.07 5.82 35.25
C VAL A 617 -13.72 4.57 34.66
N LEU A 618 -13.20 3.37 34.94
CA LEU A 618 -13.72 2.10 34.41
C LEU A 618 -15.15 1.82 34.88
N ASN A 619 -15.44 2.04 36.17
CA ASN A 619 -16.78 1.87 36.74
C ASN A 619 -17.77 2.90 36.18
N TYR A 620 -17.34 4.14 36.00
CA TYR A 620 -18.16 5.18 35.38
C TYR A 620 -18.45 4.86 33.91
N MET A 621 -17.48 4.34 33.15
CA MET A 621 -17.69 3.87 31.78
C MET A 621 -18.69 2.70 31.75
N ASN A 622 -18.51 1.68 32.58
CA ASN A 622 -19.42 0.54 32.66
C ASN A 622 -20.88 0.98 32.92
N ASN A 623 -21.07 1.86 33.91
CA ASN A 623 -22.40 2.37 34.26
C ASN A 623 -23.02 3.26 33.18
N ASN A 624 -22.23 4.04 32.43
CA ASN A 624 -22.77 4.87 31.35
C ASN A 624 -23.04 4.09 30.08
N ILE A 625 -22.25 3.08 29.74
CA ILE A 625 -22.56 2.15 28.64
C ILE A 625 -23.87 1.42 28.93
N GLU A 626 -24.07 0.91 30.16
CA GLU A 626 -25.33 0.30 30.57
C GLU A 626 -26.52 1.27 30.47
N LYS A 627 -26.33 2.55 30.86
CA LYS A 627 -27.36 3.59 30.72
C LYS A 627 -27.62 4.00 29.27
N MET A 628 -26.60 4.05 28.42
CA MET A 628 -26.77 4.29 26.99
C MET A 628 -27.53 3.13 26.36
N ASN A 629 -27.19 1.88 26.67
CA ASN A 629 -27.89 0.71 26.17
C ASN A 629 -29.39 0.70 26.53
N ASN A 630 -29.74 1.09 27.76
CA ASN A 630 -31.14 1.24 28.18
C ASN A 630 -31.87 2.40 27.49
N LYS A 631 -31.15 3.39 26.93
CA LYS A 631 -31.72 4.50 26.13
C LYS A 631 -31.88 4.15 24.65
N PHE A 632 -31.13 3.17 24.16
CA PHE A 632 -31.13 2.74 22.76
C PHE A 632 -32.16 1.64 22.47
N GLU A 633 -32.61 0.88 23.48
CA GLU A 633 -33.70 -0.10 23.30
C GLU A 633 -35.10 0.53 23.12
N ASP A 634 -35.27 1.82 23.42
CA ASP A 634 -36.60 2.43 23.56
C ASP A 634 -37.07 3.35 22.42
N ASN A 635 -36.42 3.45 21.25
CA ASN A 635 -36.84 4.47 20.28
C ASN A 635 -36.78 4.18 18.78
N TRP A 636 -36.49 2.95 18.32
CA TRP A 636 -36.32 2.72 16.87
C TRP A 636 -37.37 1.78 16.26
N ILE A 637 -38.29 1.26 17.08
CA ILE A 637 -39.36 0.36 16.63
C ILE A 637 -40.54 1.13 16.01
N SER A 638 -40.62 2.46 16.19
CA SER A 638 -41.67 3.29 15.60
C SER A 638 -41.29 3.98 14.29
N GLU A 639 -40.12 3.70 13.72
CA GLU A 639 -39.72 4.17 12.38
C GLU A 639 -39.52 2.97 11.42
N PHE A 640 -40.59 2.18 11.27
CA PHE A 640 -40.82 1.29 10.14
C PHE A 640 -42.17 1.59 9.50
#